data_AF-A0A8H4CFK6-F1
#
_entry.id   AF-A0A8H4CFK6-F1
#
_cell.length_a   1.000
_cell.length_b   1.000
_cell.length_c   1.000
_cell.angle_alpha   90.00
_cell.angle_beta   90.00
_cell.angle_gamma   90.00
#
_symmetry.space_group_name_H-M   'P 1'
#
loop_
_entity.id
_entity.type
_entity.pdbx_description
1 polymer ?
#
loop_
_entity_poly.entity_id
_entity_poly.type
_entity_poly.pdbx_seq_one_letter_code
_entity_poly.pdbx_strand_id
1 'polypeptide(L)'
;MWLKLAFCPTIGVQCGVALRSKLHALRRRTSQVSWGSLPLCSRAREPYLPKIIPQRNSTYDRRTFWRPDPQRPTIPSQTSRQSPSRQPPPDVKMKYIHSQESLDIPQDVKVHIKSRVVTVEGPRGKLVKDLSHLAVNFSQPQKGTINIEIHHGSRKNVATLRTVRTLINNLVVGVTKGYKYKMRYVYAHFPINVNVEKNSETGLYEVEIRNFIGEKLVRRVVMRAGVDVEVSKAQKDELVLSGNSLEAVSQSAADIQQICKVRNKDIRKFLDGMYVSEKGNIVEDQVALSHPPPQMSIDPPTYLASLQSNIRQRPIPWDGAVRAGTITEDHLARIRAVDKAKKPEARKEIVEGDLDGYRSLFVGEPGKPSVLESAGKQANVVQFVLVLLADLLPSVPSLAKALIKNTDPYKHFLPLLAHSNNTEDPIPLLTSTALTKLMSLALDESQATRNAIPVLLTYLSGLAKSSDAGLQDIAVQEYSSLLFGHVSRQQFWNQRSETISPLIDILKTAAGIGSNGSSSASIWSGNAPSRSTGFEGSLGGGVGLQLLYHVLLVVWQLSFEADEIGDDLNDEYDIVLLYTQLLRLSPKEKTTRLIVSTLYNLLEKNQKSLLPTAVLARLPALLENLSGRHLTDPDLLEDVQKLKELLEEYTKTKTTFDEYVAEVESGHLRWSPPHRSQVFWAENARKILEHENGQVPRKLADIMKRPWDNDKQVLAIACNDVGALVKEVPEKRYQLEKLGLKTRVMELMGDADEHVRWESLKALGGWLKYSFDG
;
A
#
# COMPACT_ATOMS: atom_id res chain seq x y z
N MET A 1 9.15 -18.24 49.11
CA MET A 1 9.84 -18.89 50.25
C MET A 1 11.24 -18.27 50.31
N TRP A 2 11.65 -17.46 51.29
CA TRP A 2 11.04 -16.87 52.49
C TRP A 2 11.32 -15.36 52.49
N LEU A 3 10.39 -14.55 53.02
CA LEU A 3 10.72 -13.30 53.73
C LEU A 3 9.51 -12.89 54.57
N LYS A 4 9.54 -13.27 55.85
CA LYS A 4 8.74 -12.67 56.91
C LYS A 4 9.66 -11.70 57.64
N LEU A 5 9.18 -10.49 57.91
CA LEU A 5 9.21 -9.88 59.25
C LEU A 5 8.34 -8.64 59.23
N ALA A 6 7.46 -8.53 60.22
CA ALA A 6 6.58 -7.40 60.42
C ALA A 6 7.10 -6.58 61.61
N PHE A 7 6.97 -5.25 61.54
CA PHE A 7 6.98 -4.39 62.72
C PHE A 7 6.02 -3.22 62.53
N CYS A 8 5.23 -3.00 63.57
CA CYS A 8 4.41 -1.81 63.89
C CYS A 8 4.94 -1.30 65.27
N PRO A 9 4.43 -0.24 65.95
CA PRO A 9 3.45 0.77 65.53
C PRO A 9 3.76 2.23 66.01
N THR A 10 2.84 3.17 65.68
CA THR A 10 2.35 4.33 66.50
C THR A 10 3.16 5.63 66.73
N ILE A 11 2.36 6.67 67.09
CA ILE A 11 2.67 8.07 67.50
C ILE A 11 2.82 9.06 66.31
N GLY A 12 2.07 10.17 66.20
CA GLY A 12 0.87 10.63 66.92
C GLY A 12 0.52 12.12 66.65
N VAL A 13 -0.78 12.48 66.76
CA VAL A 13 -1.36 13.80 67.21
C VAL A 13 -0.94 15.08 66.42
N GLN A 14 -1.82 15.93 65.83
CA GLN A 14 -2.77 16.82 66.52
C GLN A 14 -3.77 17.56 65.57
N CYS A 15 -4.83 18.14 66.18
CA CYS A 15 -5.88 19.11 65.76
C CYS A 15 -5.80 19.90 64.42
N GLY A 16 -6.91 20.38 63.83
CA GLY A 16 -8.32 20.26 64.22
C GLY A 16 -9.32 21.08 63.35
N VAL A 17 -10.55 20.54 63.24
CA VAL A 17 -11.88 21.20 63.40
C VAL A 17 -12.08 22.67 62.93
N ALA A 18 -12.99 22.89 61.95
CA ALA A 18 -14.26 23.66 62.13
C ALA A 18 -15.15 23.83 60.86
N LEU A 19 -16.45 23.52 61.06
CA LEU A 19 -17.71 24.02 60.46
C LEU A 19 -17.69 24.98 59.22
N ARG A 20 -18.40 24.69 58.11
CA ARG A 20 -19.88 24.62 57.82
C ARG A 20 -20.54 25.93 57.33
N SER A 21 -21.17 25.81 56.15
CA SER A 21 -22.46 26.41 55.72
C SER A 21 -22.63 27.94 55.53
N LYS A 22 -23.15 28.33 54.36
CA LYS A 22 -24.55 28.82 54.21
C LYS A 22 -25.01 28.93 52.74
N LEU A 23 -26.33 28.89 52.56
CA LEU A 23 -27.07 29.03 51.29
C LEU A 23 -27.48 30.50 51.00
N HIS A 24 -27.99 30.69 49.77
CA HIS A 24 -28.98 31.70 49.34
C HIS A 24 -28.55 33.15 49.00
N ALA A 25 -28.70 33.47 47.70
CA ALA A 25 -29.79 34.32 47.16
C ALA A 25 -29.50 35.71 46.55
N LEU A 26 -29.93 35.81 45.27
CA LEU A 26 -30.73 36.88 44.63
C LEU A 26 -30.11 38.14 43.97
N ARG A 27 -30.39 38.20 42.65
CA ARG A 27 -31.03 39.31 41.86
C ARG A 27 -30.21 40.37 41.10
N ARG A 28 -30.40 40.29 39.77
CA ARG A 28 -30.80 41.34 38.80
C ARG A 28 -29.80 42.44 38.41
N ARG A 29 -29.56 42.51 37.09
CA ARG A 29 -30.10 43.59 36.23
C ARG A 29 -30.59 43.05 34.88
N THR A 30 -31.80 43.45 34.50
CA THR A 30 -32.36 43.51 33.13
C THR A 30 -32.00 44.90 32.54
N SER A 31 -32.29 45.35 31.30
CA SER A 31 -33.36 45.09 30.31
C SER A 31 -33.16 45.93 29.03
N GLN A 32 -33.56 45.42 27.84
CA GLN A 32 -34.21 46.10 26.68
C GLN A 32 -34.26 45.08 25.50
N VAL A 33 -35.33 44.71 24.75
CA VAL A 33 -36.64 45.31 24.36
C VAL A 33 -36.49 46.36 23.23
N SER A 34 -37.14 46.33 22.04
CA SER A 34 -38.41 45.70 21.58
C SER A 34 -38.51 45.30 20.07
N TRP A 35 -39.38 44.30 19.78
CA TRP A 35 -40.50 44.22 18.79
C TRP A 35 -40.65 45.28 17.66
N GLY A 36 -41.20 45.00 16.46
CA GLY A 36 -41.73 43.77 15.83
C GLY A 36 -42.76 44.07 14.70
N SER A 37 -43.10 43.12 13.79
CA SER A 37 -44.36 43.08 12.98
C SER A 37 -44.47 41.82 12.08
N LEU A 38 -45.72 41.43 11.74
CA LEU A 38 -46.15 40.20 11.02
C LEU A 38 -46.97 40.58 9.75
N PRO A 39 -47.18 39.68 8.75
CA PRO A 39 -48.39 38.83 8.77
C PRO A 39 -48.26 37.40 8.19
N LEU A 40 -49.34 36.62 8.38
CA LEU A 40 -49.51 35.17 8.18
C LEU A 40 -49.59 34.66 6.73
N CYS A 41 -49.28 33.36 6.52
CA CYS A 41 -50.27 32.39 5.99
C CYS A 41 -49.97 30.93 6.40
N SER A 42 -50.99 30.06 6.37
CA SER A 42 -51.04 28.65 6.87
C SER A 42 -50.48 27.58 5.87
N ARG A 43 -50.15 26.31 6.20
CA ARG A 43 -50.97 25.22 6.82
C ARG A 43 -50.14 23.97 7.28
N ALA A 44 -50.77 23.04 8.01
CA ALA A 44 -50.23 21.85 8.73
C ALA A 44 -49.82 20.62 7.86
N ARG A 45 -48.72 19.86 8.11
CA ARG A 45 -48.45 18.67 9.00
C ARG A 45 -49.20 17.34 8.73
N GLU A 46 -48.45 16.24 8.49
CA GLU A 46 -48.70 14.86 9.03
C GLU A 46 -47.50 13.87 8.77
N PRO A 47 -47.21 12.87 9.66
CA PRO A 47 -46.24 11.78 9.41
C PRO A 47 -46.79 10.34 9.70
N TYR A 48 -46.16 9.28 9.16
CA TYR A 48 -46.54 7.87 9.43
C TYR A 48 -45.36 6.88 9.65
N LEU A 49 -45.63 5.83 10.46
CA LEU A 49 -44.75 4.75 10.93
C LEU A 49 -44.98 3.40 10.19
N PRO A 50 -44.03 2.43 10.22
CA PRO A 50 -44.26 1.02 9.87
C PRO A 50 -44.55 0.10 11.08
N LYS A 51 -45.09 -1.10 10.82
CA LYS A 51 -45.81 -2.00 11.76
C LYS A 51 -45.03 -3.26 12.21
N ILE A 52 -45.55 -3.93 13.25
CA ILE A 52 -45.15 -5.26 13.77
C ILE A 52 -46.26 -6.32 13.54
N ILE A 53 -45.86 -7.60 13.58
CA ILE A 53 -46.53 -8.89 13.27
C ILE A 53 -47.66 -9.26 14.27
N PRO A 54 -48.58 -10.20 13.94
CA PRO A 54 -48.68 -11.45 14.75
C PRO A 54 -48.99 -12.77 13.96
N GLN A 55 -48.80 -13.92 14.61
CA GLN A 55 -49.13 -15.30 14.13
C GLN A 55 -50.41 -15.87 14.79
N ARG A 56 -51.05 -16.90 14.20
CA ARG A 56 -51.52 -18.15 14.88
C ARG A 56 -52.11 -19.23 13.94
N ASN A 57 -52.31 -20.45 14.49
CA ASN A 57 -52.65 -21.72 13.80
C ASN A 57 -54.16 -22.09 13.80
N SER A 58 -54.52 -23.08 12.95
CA SER A 58 -55.35 -24.28 13.25
C SER A 58 -56.76 -24.48 12.63
N THR A 59 -56.88 -25.54 11.80
CA THR A 59 -57.94 -26.60 11.71
C THR A 59 -59.45 -26.38 11.35
N TYR A 60 -59.90 -27.18 10.36
CA TYR A 60 -61.17 -27.95 10.18
C TYR A 60 -62.52 -27.37 9.64
N ASP A 61 -62.83 -27.75 8.38
CA ASP A 61 -64.03 -28.43 7.77
C ASP A 61 -65.51 -27.87 7.79
N ARG A 62 -66.25 -28.24 6.70
CA ARG A 62 -67.73 -28.28 6.41
C ARG A 62 -68.44 -27.02 5.86
N ARG A 63 -68.92 -27.04 4.58
CA ARG A 63 -70.27 -27.44 4.03
C ARG A 63 -71.39 -26.40 4.35
N THR A 64 -72.40 -26.02 3.53
CA THR A 64 -73.03 -26.57 2.30
C THR A 64 -74.06 -25.59 1.65
N PHE A 65 -74.03 -25.42 0.31
CA PHE A 65 -75.17 -25.44 -0.69
C PHE A 65 -76.22 -24.31 -0.98
N TRP A 66 -76.73 -24.36 -2.25
CA TRP A 66 -78.01 -23.86 -2.86
C TRP A 66 -78.20 -22.43 -3.47
N ARG A 67 -77.82 -22.27 -4.77
CA ARG A 67 -78.57 -21.89 -6.03
C ARG A 67 -80.04 -21.32 -5.99
N PRO A 68 -80.65 -20.83 -7.13
CA PRO A 68 -80.20 -19.96 -8.27
C PRO A 68 -81.28 -19.01 -8.95
N ASP A 69 -80.86 -18.03 -9.81
CA ASP A 69 -81.50 -17.44 -11.06
C ASP A 69 -83.02 -17.04 -11.16
N PRO A 70 -83.57 -16.38 -12.25
CA PRO A 70 -82.99 -15.83 -13.51
C PRO A 70 -83.47 -14.40 -13.96
N GLN A 71 -82.86 -13.80 -15.01
CA GLN A 71 -83.50 -13.22 -16.24
C GLN A 71 -82.49 -12.50 -17.21
N ARG A 72 -82.89 -12.26 -18.48
CA ARG A 72 -82.08 -11.90 -19.69
C ARG A 72 -82.78 -10.76 -20.50
N PRO A 73 -82.24 -10.11 -21.60
CA PRO A 73 -81.49 -10.73 -22.72
C PRO A 73 -80.44 -9.92 -23.58
N THR A 74 -79.54 -10.69 -24.22
CA THR A 74 -78.85 -10.62 -25.56
C THR A 74 -78.44 -9.29 -26.25
N ILE A 75 -77.15 -9.07 -26.64
CA ILE A 75 -76.31 -9.72 -27.72
C ILE A 75 -76.75 -9.28 -29.14
N PRO A 76 -75.85 -8.93 -30.11
CA PRO A 76 -74.44 -9.37 -30.33
C PRO A 76 -73.40 -8.21 -30.25
N SER A 77 -72.15 -8.21 -30.76
CA SER A 77 -71.33 -9.08 -31.65
C SER A 77 -69.80 -8.89 -31.35
N GLN A 78 -68.77 -9.53 -31.95
CA GLN A 78 -68.67 -10.51 -33.06
C GLN A 78 -67.45 -11.48 -32.89
N THR A 79 -66.73 -11.84 -33.97
CA THR A 79 -65.68 -12.88 -34.13
C THR A 79 -64.26 -12.56 -33.66
N SER A 80 -63.64 -13.47 -32.90
CA SER A 80 -62.62 -14.41 -33.43
C SER A 80 -62.32 -15.52 -32.41
N ARG A 81 -62.02 -16.74 -32.88
CA ARG A 81 -61.64 -17.88 -32.01
C ARG A 81 -60.13 -17.87 -31.80
N GLN A 82 -59.67 -17.76 -30.56
CA GLN A 82 -58.29 -18.12 -30.17
C GLN A 82 -58.28 -19.46 -29.43
N SER A 83 -57.32 -20.30 -29.77
CA SER A 83 -57.07 -21.62 -29.20
C SER A 83 -56.43 -21.52 -27.81
N PRO A 84 -56.61 -22.54 -26.93
CA PRO A 84 -56.04 -22.52 -25.59
C PRO A 84 -54.50 -22.55 -25.66
N SER A 85 -53.87 -21.66 -24.89
CA SER A 85 -52.41 -21.54 -24.79
C SER A 85 -51.78 -22.83 -24.27
N ARG A 86 -50.78 -23.34 -25.00
CA ARG A 86 -49.89 -24.40 -24.49
C ARG A 86 -49.20 -23.89 -23.22
N GLN A 87 -49.16 -24.72 -22.18
CA GLN A 87 -48.23 -24.49 -21.07
C GLN A 87 -46.78 -24.48 -21.59
N PRO A 88 -45.88 -23.67 -21.01
CA PRO A 88 -44.47 -23.70 -21.39
C PRO A 88 -43.87 -25.09 -21.15
N PRO A 89 -42.95 -25.56 -21.99
CA PRO A 89 -42.27 -26.84 -21.77
C PRO A 89 -41.51 -26.82 -20.44
N PRO A 90 -41.30 -27.98 -19.79
CA PRO A 90 -40.50 -28.05 -18.58
C PRO A 90 -39.09 -27.53 -18.85
N ASP A 91 -38.63 -26.63 -17.97
CA ASP A 91 -37.37 -25.90 -18.07
C ASP A 91 -36.19 -26.82 -18.44
N VAL A 92 -35.74 -26.69 -19.69
CA VAL A 92 -34.70 -27.56 -20.27
C VAL A 92 -33.36 -27.16 -19.68
N LYS A 93 -33.04 -27.75 -18.52
CA LYS A 93 -31.75 -27.58 -17.85
C LYS A 93 -30.60 -27.91 -18.80
N MET A 94 -29.96 -26.87 -19.33
CA MET A 94 -28.76 -27.01 -20.14
C MET A 94 -27.72 -27.85 -19.39
N LYS A 95 -27.31 -28.95 -20.02
CA LYS A 95 -26.21 -29.81 -19.57
C LYS A 95 -24.99 -29.50 -20.44
N TYR A 96 -23.84 -29.34 -19.81
CA TYR A 96 -22.58 -29.19 -20.52
C TYR A 96 -22.18 -30.55 -21.07
N ILE A 97 -22.00 -30.66 -22.40
CA ILE A 97 -21.74 -31.93 -23.09
C ILE A 97 -20.42 -32.54 -22.58
N HIS A 98 -19.38 -31.71 -22.48
CA HIS A 98 -18.09 -32.04 -21.90
C HIS A 98 -17.53 -30.80 -21.20
N SER A 99 -16.78 -30.99 -20.12
CA SER A 99 -16.05 -29.94 -19.41
C SER A 99 -14.82 -30.56 -18.75
N GLN A 100 -13.67 -29.89 -18.89
CA GLN A 100 -12.39 -30.35 -18.38
C GLN A 100 -11.64 -29.23 -17.65
N GLU A 101 -10.84 -29.60 -16.66
CA GLU A 101 -9.89 -28.75 -15.95
C GLU A 101 -8.55 -29.52 -15.85
N SER A 102 -7.43 -28.90 -16.20
CA SER A 102 -6.09 -29.50 -16.12
C SER A 102 -5.35 -29.06 -14.85
N LEU A 103 -4.47 -29.92 -14.34
CA LEU A 103 -3.58 -29.64 -13.21
C LEU A 103 -2.19 -30.20 -13.50
N ASP A 104 -1.21 -29.31 -13.51
CA ASP A 104 0.20 -29.64 -13.69
C ASP A 104 0.85 -29.99 -12.33
N ILE A 105 1.69 -31.02 -12.32
CA ILE A 105 2.33 -31.58 -11.13
C ILE A 105 3.81 -31.18 -11.14
N PRO A 106 4.38 -30.65 -10.05
CA PRO A 106 5.82 -30.39 -9.93
C PRO A 106 6.61 -31.71 -9.95
N GLN A 107 7.85 -31.67 -10.47
CA GLN A 107 8.66 -32.86 -10.74
C GLN A 107 8.97 -33.72 -9.49
N ASP A 108 8.99 -33.10 -8.31
CA ASP A 108 9.28 -33.74 -7.02
C ASP A 108 8.10 -34.52 -6.40
N VAL A 109 6.93 -34.54 -7.05
CA VAL A 109 5.69 -35.10 -6.50
C VAL A 109 5.12 -36.21 -7.39
N LYS A 110 4.89 -37.38 -6.79
CA LYS A 110 4.26 -38.54 -7.46
C LYS A 110 2.78 -38.60 -7.10
N VAL A 111 1.91 -38.64 -8.10
CA VAL A 111 0.46 -38.77 -7.92
C VAL A 111 -0.03 -40.08 -8.52
N HIS A 112 -0.66 -40.90 -7.69
CA HIS A 112 -1.28 -42.16 -8.06
C HIS A 112 -2.79 -42.08 -7.85
N ILE A 113 -3.57 -42.32 -8.92
CA ILE A 113 -5.04 -42.35 -8.86
C ILE A 113 -5.51 -43.78 -9.14
N LYS A 114 -6.25 -44.38 -8.22
CA LYS A 114 -6.91 -45.68 -8.40
C LYS A 114 -8.34 -45.58 -7.90
N SER A 115 -9.31 -45.94 -8.74
CA SER A 115 -10.75 -45.93 -8.39
C SER A 115 -11.24 -44.60 -7.75
N ARG A 116 -10.76 -43.45 -8.26
CA ARG A 116 -11.00 -42.09 -7.73
C ARG A 116 -10.43 -41.81 -6.33
N VAL A 117 -9.66 -42.72 -5.74
CA VAL A 117 -8.81 -42.45 -4.58
C VAL A 117 -7.50 -41.84 -5.10
N VAL A 118 -7.19 -40.62 -4.67
CA VAL A 118 -5.97 -39.90 -5.05
C VAL A 118 -4.95 -40.05 -3.92
N THR A 119 -3.76 -40.55 -4.28
CA THR A 119 -2.61 -40.69 -3.41
C THR A 119 -1.50 -39.80 -3.92
N VAL A 120 -0.97 -38.93 -3.06
CA VAL A 120 0.09 -37.97 -3.37
C VAL A 120 1.29 -38.25 -2.46
N GLU A 121 2.46 -38.45 -3.07
CA GLU A 121 3.73 -38.69 -2.38
C GLU A 121 4.72 -37.59 -2.74
N GLY A 122 5.35 -36.99 -1.73
CA GLY A 122 6.35 -35.93 -1.89
C GLY A 122 7.33 -35.89 -0.71
N PRO A 123 8.21 -34.88 -0.63
CA PRO A 123 9.33 -34.87 0.31
C PRO A 123 8.91 -34.88 1.79
N ARG A 124 7.74 -34.32 2.13
CA ARG A 124 7.22 -34.31 3.51
C ARG A 124 6.37 -35.54 3.88
N GLY A 125 6.20 -36.50 2.96
CA GLY A 125 5.46 -37.74 3.19
C GLY A 125 4.32 -37.99 2.19
N LYS A 126 3.31 -38.75 2.64
CA LYS A 126 2.24 -39.31 1.81
C LYS A 126 0.87 -38.89 2.31
N LEU A 127 0.02 -38.40 1.41
CA LEU A 127 -1.38 -38.06 1.68
C LEU A 127 -2.31 -38.87 0.77
N VAL A 128 -3.45 -39.30 1.31
CA VAL A 128 -4.48 -40.06 0.60
C VAL A 128 -5.83 -39.36 0.77
N LYS A 129 -6.57 -39.19 -0.33
CA LYS A 129 -7.90 -38.58 -0.33
C LYS A 129 -8.85 -39.40 -1.20
N ASP A 130 -9.98 -39.81 -0.61
CA ASP A 130 -11.04 -40.47 -1.36
C ASP A 130 -12.00 -39.45 -2.00
N LEU A 131 -12.17 -39.56 -3.33
CA LEU A 131 -13.11 -38.78 -4.14
C LEU A 131 -14.15 -39.67 -4.83
N SER A 132 -14.33 -40.91 -4.38
CA SER A 132 -15.32 -41.90 -4.87
C SER A 132 -16.74 -41.33 -4.97
N HIS A 133 -17.13 -40.51 -3.99
CA HIS A 133 -18.42 -39.82 -3.91
C HIS A 133 -18.68 -38.78 -5.02
N LEU A 134 -17.67 -38.41 -5.81
CA LEU A 134 -17.79 -37.45 -6.91
C LEU A 134 -17.82 -38.17 -8.27
N ALA A 135 -18.77 -37.78 -9.12
CA ALA A 135 -18.91 -38.28 -10.48
C ALA A 135 -17.95 -37.55 -11.46
N VAL A 136 -16.65 -37.66 -11.20
CA VAL A 136 -15.56 -37.11 -12.04
C VAL A 136 -14.72 -38.21 -12.66
N ASN A 137 -14.24 -38.02 -13.88
CA ASN A 137 -13.25 -38.89 -14.49
C ASN A 137 -11.87 -38.22 -14.43
N PHE A 138 -10.82 -39.04 -14.41
CA PHE A 138 -9.43 -38.59 -14.40
C PHE A 138 -8.71 -39.19 -15.61
N SER A 139 -8.12 -38.33 -16.43
CA SER A 139 -7.33 -38.71 -17.59
C SER A 139 -5.91 -38.13 -17.46
N GLN A 140 -4.91 -38.84 -17.99
CA GLN A 140 -3.50 -38.40 -17.98
C GLN A 140 -3.05 -38.22 -19.43
N PRO A 141 -3.26 -37.02 -20.03
CA PRO A 141 -2.91 -36.79 -21.44
C PRO A 141 -1.40 -36.73 -21.68
N GLN A 142 -0.61 -36.31 -20.67
CA GLN A 142 0.85 -36.18 -20.74
C GLN A 142 1.49 -36.54 -19.40
N LYS A 143 2.79 -36.90 -19.41
CA LYS A 143 3.57 -37.15 -18.19
C LYS A 143 3.77 -35.83 -17.43
N GLY A 144 3.01 -35.64 -16.35
CA GLY A 144 3.09 -34.46 -15.48
C GLY A 144 1.79 -33.67 -15.37
N THR A 145 0.78 -33.94 -16.20
CA THR A 145 -0.52 -33.24 -16.17
C THR A 145 -1.66 -34.23 -15.93
N ILE A 146 -2.53 -33.94 -14.97
CA ILE A 146 -3.80 -34.64 -14.74
C ILE A 146 -4.93 -33.77 -15.29
N ASN A 147 -5.75 -34.35 -16.17
CA ASN A 147 -7.04 -33.78 -16.54
C ASN A 147 -8.15 -34.37 -15.68
N ILE A 148 -9.07 -33.51 -15.28
CA ILE A 148 -10.28 -33.83 -14.54
C ILE A 148 -11.45 -33.49 -15.47
N GLU A 149 -12.27 -34.47 -15.80
CA GLU A 149 -13.30 -34.34 -16.85
C GLU A 149 -14.69 -34.80 -16.36
N ILE A 150 -15.73 -34.14 -16.87
CA ILE A 150 -17.14 -34.52 -16.69
C ILE A 150 -17.84 -34.48 -18.05
N HIS A 151 -18.65 -35.50 -18.33
CA HIS A 151 -19.55 -35.56 -19.47
C HIS A 151 -21.00 -35.34 -19.02
N HIS A 152 -21.79 -34.65 -19.84
CA HIS A 152 -23.21 -34.34 -19.61
C HIS A 152 -23.51 -33.72 -18.22
N GLY A 153 -22.58 -32.90 -17.72
CA GLY A 153 -22.63 -32.30 -16.39
C GLY A 153 -23.75 -31.27 -16.23
N SER A 154 -24.46 -31.34 -15.11
CA SER A 154 -25.28 -30.20 -14.65
C SER A 154 -24.36 -29.04 -14.20
N ARG A 155 -24.86 -27.80 -14.14
CA ARG A 155 -24.10 -26.64 -13.64
C ARG A 155 -23.47 -26.87 -12.25
N LYS A 156 -24.11 -27.66 -11.38
CA LYS A 156 -23.55 -28.03 -10.07
C LYS A 156 -22.38 -29.02 -10.20
N ASN A 157 -22.45 -29.95 -11.14
CA ASN A 157 -21.40 -30.95 -11.38
C ASN A 157 -20.18 -30.28 -12.03
N VAL A 158 -20.37 -29.37 -12.98
CA VAL A 158 -19.25 -28.61 -13.57
C VAL A 158 -18.48 -27.82 -12.50
N ALA A 159 -19.18 -27.27 -11.49
CA ALA A 159 -18.52 -26.61 -10.36
C ALA A 159 -17.66 -27.54 -9.49
N THR A 160 -17.92 -28.86 -9.45
CA THR A 160 -17.08 -29.80 -8.68
C THR A 160 -15.72 -30.03 -9.33
N LEU A 161 -15.54 -29.77 -10.64
CA LEU A 161 -14.22 -29.86 -11.30
C LEU A 161 -13.17 -28.98 -10.60
N ARG A 162 -13.52 -27.72 -10.36
CA ARG A 162 -12.66 -26.77 -9.62
C ARG A 162 -12.41 -27.22 -8.18
N THR A 163 -13.41 -27.80 -7.53
CA THR A 163 -13.26 -28.32 -6.16
C THR A 163 -12.23 -29.46 -6.13
N VAL A 164 -12.31 -30.40 -7.08
CA VAL A 164 -11.34 -31.50 -7.20
C VAL A 164 -9.94 -30.99 -7.56
N ARG A 165 -9.84 -30.03 -8.50
CA ARG A 165 -8.56 -29.38 -8.86
C ARG A 165 -7.89 -28.76 -7.62
N THR A 166 -8.65 -27.98 -6.83
CA THR A 166 -8.15 -27.36 -5.60
C THR A 166 -7.79 -28.39 -4.53
N LEU A 167 -8.58 -29.45 -4.35
CA LEU A 167 -8.25 -30.52 -3.39
C LEU A 167 -6.93 -31.20 -3.75
N ILE A 168 -6.70 -31.56 -5.01
CA ILE A 168 -5.44 -32.19 -5.44
C ILE A 168 -4.27 -31.20 -5.30
N ASN A 169 -4.45 -29.94 -5.69
CA ASN A 169 -3.42 -28.90 -5.50
C ASN A 169 -3.04 -28.72 -4.02
N ASN A 170 -4.01 -28.74 -3.11
CA ASN A 170 -3.74 -28.66 -1.67
C ASN A 170 -2.99 -29.89 -1.13
N LEU A 171 -3.20 -31.09 -1.70
CA LEU A 171 -2.39 -32.26 -1.35
C LEU A 171 -0.94 -32.10 -1.83
N VAL A 172 -0.73 -31.57 -3.04
CA VAL A 172 0.60 -31.29 -3.61
C VAL A 172 1.35 -30.24 -2.78
N VAL A 173 0.70 -29.12 -2.43
CA VAL A 173 1.27 -28.09 -1.54
C VAL A 173 1.52 -28.65 -0.12
N GLY A 174 0.65 -29.53 0.36
CA GLY A 174 0.78 -30.21 1.65
C GLY A 174 2.03 -31.11 1.76
N VAL A 175 2.32 -31.92 0.74
CA VAL A 175 3.52 -32.80 0.73
C VAL A 175 4.82 -32.08 0.38
N THR A 176 4.76 -30.87 -0.18
CA THR A 176 5.95 -30.06 -0.53
C THR A 176 6.29 -29.06 0.56
N LYS A 177 5.36 -28.17 0.91
CA LYS A 177 5.58 -27.04 1.84
C LYS A 177 4.98 -27.27 3.24
N GLY A 178 3.87 -28.00 3.32
CA GLY A 178 3.08 -28.17 4.55
C GLY A 178 2.38 -26.88 5.00
N TYR A 179 1.47 -26.97 5.97
CA TYR A 179 0.61 -25.86 6.40
C TYR A 179 0.80 -25.49 7.87
N LYS A 180 0.78 -24.19 8.19
CA LYS A 180 1.03 -23.61 9.52
C LYS A 180 -0.02 -22.54 9.80
N TYR A 181 -0.85 -22.73 10.82
CA TYR A 181 -1.87 -21.77 11.26
C TYR A 181 -1.47 -21.21 12.62
N LYS A 182 -1.40 -19.89 12.77
CA LYS A 182 -1.23 -19.22 14.06
C LYS A 182 -2.61 -18.85 14.60
N MET A 183 -2.86 -19.11 15.87
CA MET A 183 -4.06 -18.71 16.59
C MET A 183 -3.69 -17.89 17.82
N ARG A 184 -4.34 -16.74 18.02
CA ARG A 184 -4.14 -15.90 19.21
C ARG A 184 -5.31 -16.00 20.17
N TYR A 185 -5.00 -15.84 21.46
CA TYR A 185 -6.00 -15.79 22.53
C TYR A 185 -6.38 -14.33 22.73
N VAL A 186 -7.66 -14.02 22.56
CA VAL A 186 -8.22 -12.69 22.80
C VAL A 186 -9.06 -12.78 24.07
N TYR A 187 -8.81 -11.87 25.02
CA TYR A 187 -9.59 -11.77 26.25
C TYR A 187 -9.61 -10.33 26.77
N ALA A 188 -10.77 -9.86 27.22
CA ALA A 188 -10.94 -8.54 27.83
C ALA A 188 -11.10 -8.60 29.37
N HIS A 189 -11.59 -9.72 29.91
CA HIS A 189 -11.97 -9.83 31.33
C HIS A 189 -11.09 -10.80 32.13
N PHE A 190 -10.85 -12.00 31.60
CA PHE A 190 -10.14 -13.08 32.30
C PHE A 190 -9.08 -13.69 31.40
N PRO A 191 -7.81 -13.83 31.84
CA PRO A 191 -6.75 -14.42 31.02
C PRO A 191 -7.02 -15.90 30.76
N ILE A 192 -6.91 -16.30 29.49
CA ILE A 192 -7.12 -17.67 29.05
C ILE A 192 -5.79 -18.43 29.16
N ASN A 193 -5.79 -19.57 29.85
CA ASN A 193 -4.62 -20.43 29.96
C ASN A 193 -4.80 -21.66 29.06
N VAL A 194 -3.85 -21.93 28.18
CA VAL A 194 -3.86 -23.09 27.28
C VAL A 194 -2.73 -24.05 27.67
N ASN A 195 -3.06 -25.32 27.92
CA ASN A 195 -2.08 -26.40 28.07
C ASN A 195 -2.16 -27.33 26.85
N VAL A 196 -1.02 -27.90 26.45
CA VAL A 196 -0.95 -28.85 25.34
C VAL A 196 -0.34 -30.15 25.86
N GLU A 197 -1.14 -31.21 25.87
CA GLU A 197 -0.73 -32.54 26.33
C GLU A 197 -0.70 -33.50 25.13
N LYS A 198 0.31 -34.37 25.07
CA LYS A 198 0.40 -35.39 24.02
C LYS A 198 0.00 -36.74 24.60
N ASN A 199 -1.13 -37.28 24.16
CA ASN A 199 -1.64 -38.53 24.70
C ASN A 199 -0.77 -39.70 24.19
N SER A 200 -0.17 -40.44 25.11
CA SER A 200 0.83 -41.47 24.80
C SER A 200 0.25 -42.73 24.14
N GLU A 201 -1.06 -42.98 24.28
CA GLU A 201 -1.72 -44.16 23.71
C GLU A 201 -2.22 -43.92 22.27
N THR A 202 -2.65 -42.71 21.96
CA THR A 202 -3.22 -42.35 20.64
C THR A 202 -2.27 -41.54 19.75
N GLY A 203 -1.19 -41.00 20.31
CA GLY A 203 -0.22 -40.14 19.61
C GLY A 203 -0.76 -38.76 19.22
N LEU A 204 -2.01 -38.45 19.56
CA LEU A 204 -2.68 -37.18 19.26
C LEU A 204 -2.38 -36.12 20.33
N TYR A 205 -2.38 -34.86 19.91
CA TYR A 205 -2.32 -33.72 20.83
C TYR A 205 -3.72 -33.41 21.36
N GLU A 206 -3.83 -33.14 22.65
CA GLU A 206 -5.01 -32.66 23.33
C GLU A 206 -4.72 -31.25 23.86
N VAL A 207 -5.54 -30.29 23.45
CA VAL A 207 -5.43 -28.89 23.87
C VAL A 207 -6.46 -28.64 24.97
N GLU A 208 -5.97 -28.35 26.17
CA GLU A 208 -6.80 -27.95 27.30
C GLU A 208 -6.87 -26.42 27.41
N ILE A 209 -8.09 -25.89 27.40
CA ILE A 209 -8.37 -24.46 27.51
C ILE A 209 -9.01 -24.22 28.88
N ARG A 210 -8.32 -23.49 29.75
CA ARG A 210 -8.68 -23.23 31.15
C ARG A 210 -8.99 -21.75 31.36
N ASN A 211 -9.84 -21.44 32.34
CA ASN A 211 -10.26 -20.08 32.73
C ASN A 211 -10.96 -19.26 31.62
N PHE A 212 -11.48 -19.92 30.58
CA PHE A 212 -12.25 -19.26 29.53
C PHE A 212 -13.48 -18.55 30.13
N ILE A 213 -13.62 -17.24 29.88
CA ILE A 213 -14.65 -16.35 30.43
C ILE A 213 -14.83 -16.42 31.98
N GLY A 214 -13.80 -16.87 32.71
CA GLY A 214 -13.84 -17.09 34.16
C GLY A 214 -14.56 -18.39 34.60
N GLU A 215 -14.85 -19.31 33.67
CA GLU A 215 -15.45 -20.60 34.00
C GLU A 215 -14.43 -21.55 34.66
N LYS A 216 -14.90 -22.33 35.64
CA LYS A 216 -14.13 -23.45 36.25
C LYS A 216 -14.07 -24.69 35.34
N LEU A 217 -14.81 -24.71 34.23
CA LEU A 217 -14.85 -25.83 33.29
C LEU A 217 -13.64 -25.80 32.36
N VAL A 218 -12.87 -26.88 32.33
CA VAL A 218 -11.78 -27.06 31.35
C VAL A 218 -12.38 -27.56 30.03
N ARG A 219 -12.12 -26.84 28.93
CA ARG A 219 -12.55 -27.23 27.58
C ARG A 219 -11.41 -27.98 26.90
N ARG A 220 -11.64 -29.23 26.50
CA ARG A 220 -10.65 -30.11 25.89
C ARG A 220 -10.93 -30.31 24.40
N VAL A 221 -9.92 -30.21 23.56
CA VAL A 221 -10.02 -30.45 22.11
C VAL A 221 -8.94 -31.43 21.68
N VAL A 222 -9.35 -32.58 21.15
CA VAL A 222 -8.43 -33.58 20.57
C VAL A 222 -8.14 -33.19 19.11
N MET A 223 -6.86 -33.05 18.78
CA MET A 223 -6.42 -32.68 17.43
C MET A 223 -6.57 -33.84 16.44
N ARG A 224 -6.68 -33.53 15.15
CA ARG A 224 -6.71 -34.55 14.09
C ARG A 224 -5.32 -35.17 13.87
N ALA A 225 -5.29 -36.40 13.36
CA ALA A 225 -4.05 -37.13 13.11
C ALA A 225 -3.13 -36.36 12.12
N GLY A 226 -1.83 -36.30 12.45
CA GLY A 226 -0.84 -35.57 11.64
C GLY A 226 -0.88 -34.05 11.78
N VAL A 227 -1.47 -33.53 12.87
CA VAL A 227 -1.39 -32.12 13.28
C VAL A 227 -0.60 -32.03 14.58
N ASP A 228 0.54 -31.34 14.53
CA ASP A 228 1.35 -30.98 15.70
C ASP A 228 0.93 -29.60 16.20
N VAL A 229 0.89 -29.42 17.52
CA VAL A 229 0.46 -28.18 18.17
C VAL A 229 1.49 -27.74 19.20
N GLU A 230 1.91 -26.48 19.11
CA GLU A 230 2.90 -25.87 20.01
C GLU A 230 2.44 -24.49 20.50
N VAL A 231 2.78 -24.13 21.73
CA VAL A 231 2.61 -22.75 22.23
C VAL A 231 3.83 -21.94 21.79
N SER A 232 3.59 -20.77 21.18
CA SER A 232 4.65 -19.93 20.62
C SER A 232 5.58 -19.42 21.73
N LYS A 233 6.89 -19.60 21.56
CA LYS A 233 7.91 -19.04 22.47
C LYS A 233 8.25 -17.58 22.14
N ALA A 234 8.01 -17.16 20.89
CA ALA A 234 8.33 -15.83 20.40
C ALA A 234 7.26 -14.80 20.75
N GLN A 235 6.00 -15.21 20.85
CA GLN A 235 4.88 -14.35 21.16
C GLN A 235 3.98 -14.94 22.25
N LYS A 236 3.71 -14.13 23.28
CA LYS A 236 2.76 -14.47 24.34
C LYS A 236 1.35 -14.64 23.76
N ASP A 237 0.57 -15.55 24.34
CA ASP A 237 -0.84 -15.80 24.04
C ASP A 237 -1.11 -16.26 22.58
N GLU A 238 -0.19 -17.04 22.01
CA GLU A 238 -0.27 -17.61 20.66
C GLU A 238 -0.06 -19.14 20.64
N LEU A 239 -0.92 -19.85 19.90
CA LEU A 239 -0.86 -21.28 19.60
C LEU A 239 -0.58 -21.49 18.11
N VAL A 240 0.39 -22.34 17.78
CA VAL A 240 0.74 -22.71 16.42
C VAL A 240 0.25 -24.14 16.15
N LEU A 241 -0.59 -24.31 15.13
CA LEU A 241 -0.96 -25.61 14.58
C LEU A 241 -0.21 -25.83 13.28
N SER A 242 0.43 -26.98 13.13
CA SER A 242 1.20 -27.35 11.95
C SER A 242 0.85 -28.75 11.47
N GLY A 243 0.88 -28.99 10.16
CA GLY A 243 0.61 -30.31 9.60
C GLY A 243 0.66 -30.34 8.08
N ASN A 244 0.73 -31.54 7.51
CA ASN A 244 0.81 -31.71 6.06
C ASN A 244 -0.57 -31.63 5.37
N SER A 245 -1.67 -31.92 6.06
CA SER A 245 -3.04 -31.87 5.49
C SER A 245 -3.77 -30.59 5.89
N LEU A 246 -4.12 -29.77 4.89
CA LEU A 246 -4.88 -28.53 5.08
C LEU A 246 -6.22 -28.76 5.80
N GLU A 247 -6.93 -29.84 5.46
CA GLU A 247 -8.22 -30.18 6.06
C GLU A 247 -8.08 -30.53 7.54
N ALA A 248 -7.03 -31.28 7.91
CA ALA A 248 -6.79 -31.67 9.30
C ALA A 248 -6.42 -30.46 10.17
N VAL A 249 -5.51 -29.59 9.68
CA VAL A 249 -5.09 -28.36 10.37
C VAL A 249 -6.26 -27.39 10.50
N SER A 250 -6.99 -27.13 9.41
CA SER A 250 -8.11 -26.18 9.41
C SER A 250 -9.31 -26.67 10.22
N GLN A 251 -9.64 -27.96 10.19
CA GLN A 251 -10.69 -28.52 11.05
C GLN A 251 -10.28 -28.47 12.53
N SER A 252 -9.02 -28.77 12.87
CA SER A 252 -8.55 -28.69 14.26
C SER A 252 -8.62 -27.26 14.81
N ALA A 253 -8.21 -26.27 14.00
CA ALA A 253 -8.37 -24.85 14.35
C ALA A 253 -9.85 -24.42 14.47
N ALA A 254 -10.73 -24.95 13.60
CA ALA A 254 -12.16 -24.70 13.67
C ALA A 254 -12.82 -25.35 14.90
N ASP A 255 -12.40 -26.56 15.29
CA ASP A 255 -12.89 -27.27 16.48
C ASP A 255 -12.53 -26.48 17.76
N ILE A 256 -11.31 -25.91 17.85
CA ILE A 256 -10.91 -24.95 18.89
C ILE A 256 -11.80 -23.69 18.88
N GLN A 257 -11.96 -23.04 17.72
CA GLN A 257 -12.77 -21.81 17.65
C GLN A 257 -14.25 -22.07 17.99
N GLN A 258 -14.79 -23.23 17.61
CA GLN A 258 -16.17 -23.62 17.94
C GLN A 258 -16.35 -23.91 19.43
N ILE A 259 -15.40 -24.57 20.09
CA ILE A 259 -15.48 -24.79 21.55
C ILE A 259 -15.34 -23.48 22.33
N CYS A 260 -14.56 -22.52 21.82
CA CYS A 260 -14.43 -21.17 22.40
C CYS A 260 -15.52 -20.18 21.97
N LYS A 261 -16.55 -20.60 21.23
CA LYS A 261 -17.61 -19.67 20.80
C LYS A 261 -18.54 -19.30 21.96
N VAL A 262 -18.47 -18.06 22.43
CA VAL A 262 -19.44 -17.49 23.39
C VAL A 262 -20.84 -17.53 22.79
N ARG A 263 -21.79 -18.13 23.51
CA ARG A 263 -23.23 -18.19 23.16
C ARG A 263 -24.04 -17.41 24.20
N ASN A 264 -25.20 -16.89 23.80
CA ASN A 264 -26.17 -16.23 24.67
C ASN A 264 -25.62 -15.00 25.45
N LYS A 265 -24.58 -14.34 24.93
CA LYS A 265 -24.05 -13.05 25.40
C LYS A 265 -23.85 -12.09 24.22
N ASP A 266 -23.78 -10.79 24.50
CA ASP A 266 -23.47 -9.78 23.49
C ASP A 266 -22.00 -9.90 23.03
N ILE A 267 -21.81 -10.34 21.78
CA ILE A 267 -20.49 -10.53 21.16
C ILE A 267 -19.70 -9.22 21.05
N ARG A 268 -20.33 -8.05 21.12
CA ARG A 268 -19.62 -6.75 21.10
C ARG A 268 -18.94 -6.42 22.42
N LYS A 269 -19.33 -7.09 23.50
CA LYS A 269 -18.77 -6.94 24.85
C LYS A 269 -17.94 -8.14 25.27
N PHE A 270 -18.28 -9.33 24.79
CA PHE A 270 -17.57 -10.58 25.08
C PHE A 270 -16.94 -11.14 23.79
N LEU A 271 -15.85 -10.49 23.37
CA LEU A 271 -14.98 -10.91 22.26
C LEU A 271 -13.94 -11.97 22.69
N ASP A 272 -14.04 -12.47 23.93
CA ASP A 272 -13.12 -13.47 24.49
C ASP A 272 -13.19 -14.78 23.66
N GLY A 273 -12.05 -15.24 23.14
CA GLY A 273 -12.00 -16.35 22.18
C GLY A 273 -10.59 -16.70 21.70
N MET A 274 -10.49 -17.79 20.93
CA MET A 274 -9.27 -18.18 20.24
C MET A 274 -9.51 -18.07 18.73
N TYR A 275 -8.73 -17.24 18.05
CA TYR A 275 -8.95 -16.86 16.65
C TYR A 275 -7.70 -17.10 15.81
N VAL A 276 -7.88 -17.55 14.56
CA VAL A 276 -6.76 -17.69 13.61
C VAL A 276 -6.29 -16.28 13.22
N SER A 277 -5.05 -15.95 13.58
CA SER A 277 -4.39 -14.69 13.23
C SER A 277 -3.73 -14.75 11.86
N GLU A 278 -3.11 -15.88 11.52
CA GLU A 278 -2.31 -16.03 10.32
C GLU A 278 -2.43 -17.45 9.75
N LYS A 279 -2.36 -17.57 8.42
CA LYS A 279 -2.30 -18.84 7.70
C LYS A 279 -1.13 -18.79 6.74
N GLY A 280 -0.18 -19.71 6.90
CA GLY A 280 1.00 -19.81 6.07
C GLY A 280 1.41 -21.26 5.82
N ASN A 281 2.62 -21.42 5.31
CA ASN A 281 3.26 -22.71 5.08
C ASN A 281 4.34 -22.98 6.13
N ILE A 282 4.77 -24.24 6.27
CA ILE A 282 5.84 -24.60 7.22
C ILE A 282 7.21 -24.33 6.61
N VAL A 283 7.38 -24.67 5.33
CA VAL A 283 8.47 -24.14 4.51
C VAL A 283 8.00 -22.78 3.99
N GLU A 284 8.54 -21.72 4.57
CA GLU A 284 8.35 -20.35 4.11
C GLU A 284 9.23 -20.16 2.86
N ASP A 285 8.63 -19.83 1.71
CA ASP A 285 9.42 -19.48 0.52
C ASP A 285 10.17 -18.18 0.83
N GLN A 286 11.50 -18.15 0.65
CA GLN A 286 12.29 -16.91 0.82
C GLN A 286 11.87 -15.77 -0.14
N VAL A 287 11.01 -16.07 -1.12
CA VAL A 287 10.37 -15.14 -2.06
C VAL A 287 9.27 -14.29 -1.39
N ALA A 288 8.81 -14.64 -0.17
CA ALA A 288 7.72 -13.92 0.51
C ALA A 288 8.13 -12.53 1.03
N LEU A 289 9.41 -12.29 1.32
CA LEU A 289 9.93 -10.96 1.66
C LEU A 289 10.17 -10.06 0.44
N SER A 290 10.04 -10.61 -0.77
CA SER A 290 10.22 -9.90 -2.04
C SER A 290 8.98 -10.05 -2.92
N HIS A 291 7.79 -9.79 -2.38
CA HIS A 291 6.62 -9.58 -3.23
C HIS A 291 6.89 -8.31 -4.07
N PRO A 292 7.03 -8.42 -5.42
CA PRO A 292 7.02 -7.23 -6.24
C PRO A 292 5.67 -6.54 -6.03
N PRO A 293 5.62 -5.19 -5.99
CA PRO A 293 4.35 -4.48 -5.86
C PRO A 293 3.39 -4.99 -6.94
N PRO A 294 2.10 -5.22 -6.62
CA PRO A 294 1.15 -5.75 -7.59
C PRO A 294 1.17 -4.86 -8.82
N GLN A 295 1.50 -5.43 -9.98
CA GLN A 295 1.52 -4.71 -11.25
C GLN A 295 0.12 -4.18 -11.53
N MET A 296 -0.13 -2.92 -11.15
CA MET A 296 -1.34 -2.23 -11.53
C MET A 296 -1.32 -2.07 -13.04
N SER A 297 -2.44 -2.40 -13.67
CA SER A 297 -2.65 -2.20 -15.11
C SER A 297 -2.66 -0.70 -15.40
N ILE A 298 -1.49 -0.13 -15.70
CA ILE A 298 -1.37 1.24 -16.18
C ILE A 298 -1.75 1.25 -17.66
N ASP A 299 -2.72 2.09 -18.03
CA ASP A 299 -3.09 2.29 -19.43
C ASP A 299 -1.91 2.93 -20.20
N PRO A 300 -1.56 2.41 -21.39
CA PRO A 300 -0.39 2.88 -22.12
C PRO A 300 -0.54 4.37 -22.50
N PRO A 301 0.55 5.17 -22.48
CA PRO A 301 0.50 6.59 -22.80
C PRO A 301 -0.08 6.83 -24.19
N THR A 302 -1.03 7.76 -24.31
CA THR A 302 -1.79 8.00 -25.55
C THR A 302 -0.89 8.37 -26.73
N TYR A 303 0.15 9.18 -26.49
CA TYR A 303 1.17 9.52 -27.49
C TYR A 303 1.88 8.27 -28.00
N LEU A 304 2.43 7.44 -27.09
CA LEU A 304 3.16 6.23 -27.40
C LEU A 304 2.28 5.20 -28.15
N ALA A 305 1.02 5.02 -27.72
CA ALA A 305 0.07 4.17 -28.42
C ALA A 305 -0.24 4.67 -29.83
N SER A 306 -0.38 5.99 -30.03
CA SER A 306 -0.60 6.59 -31.35
C SER A 306 0.62 6.43 -32.27
N LEU A 307 1.83 6.64 -31.74
CA LEU A 307 3.10 6.48 -32.45
C LEU A 307 3.28 5.02 -32.91
N GLN A 308 3.06 4.05 -32.02
CA GLN A 308 3.13 2.63 -32.36
C GLN A 308 2.09 2.23 -33.40
N SER A 309 0.86 2.76 -33.32
CA SER A 309 -0.17 2.52 -34.33
C SER A 309 0.23 3.06 -35.71
N ASN A 310 0.78 4.28 -35.76
CA ASN A 310 1.25 4.91 -37.00
C ASN A 310 2.40 4.13 -37.64
N ILE A 311 3.33 3.58 -36.84
CA ILE A 311 4.45 2.76 -37.32
C ILE A 311 3.96 1.42 -37.89
N ARG A 312 2.97 0.77 -37.25
CA ARG A 312 2.36 -0.48 -37.76
C ARG A 312 1.66 -0.29 -39.12
N GLN A 313 1.10 0.89 -39.37
CA GLN A 313 0.39 1.20 -40.61
C GLN A 313 1.32 1.70 -41.74
N ARG A 314 2.55 2.10 -41.43
CA ARG A 314 3.51 2.60 -42.43
C ARG A 314 3.96 1.47 -43.37
N PRO A 315 3.79 1.59 -44.69
CA PRO A 315 4.29 0.60 -45.63
C PRO A 315 5.83 0.61 -45.65
N ILE A 316 6.43 -0.57 -45.49
CA ILE A 316 7.90 -0.77 -45.52
C ILE A 316 8.25 -1.56 -46.78
N PRO A 317 9.22 -1.10 -47.61
CA PRO A 317 9.64 -1.79 -48.82
C PRO A 317 10.59 -2.97 -48.48
N TRP A 318 10.06 -3.99 -47.82
CA TRP A 318 10.79 -5.16 -47.32
C TRP A 318 11.68 -5.83 -48.37
N ASP A 319 11.17 -6.04 -49.58
CA ASP A 319 11.91 -6.70 -50.67
C ASP A 319 13.02 -5.78 -51.24
N GLY A 320 12.98 -4.47 -50.95
CA GLY A 320 14.10 -3.55 -51.16
C GLY A 320 15.17 -3.67 -50.06
N ALA A 321 14.76 -3.83 -48.79
CA ALA A 321 15.68 -4.01 -47.67
C ALA A 321 16.46 -5.34 -47.75
N VAL A 322 15.82 -6.42 -48.24
CA VAL A 322 16.51 -7.69 -48.51
C VAL A 322 17.50 -7.57 -49.67
N ARG A 323 17.09 -6.99 -50.80
CA ARG A 323 18.00 -6.77 -51.96
C ARG A 323 19.20 -5.86 -51.65
N ALA A 324 19.06 -4.96 -50.68
CA ALA A 324 20.15 -4.11 -50.19
C ALA A 324 21.10 -4.82 -49.20
N GLY A 325 20.83 -6.08 -48.82
CA GLY A 325 21.60 -6.81 -47.82
C GLY A 325 21.37 -6.35 -46.37
N THR A 326 20.43 -5.42 -46.16
CA THR A 326 20.12 -4.82 -44.84
C THR A 326 19.35 -5.77 -43.92
N ILE A 327 18.65 -6.75 -44.49
CA ILE A 327 17.84 -7.76 -43.78
C ILE A 327 18.01 -9.09 -44.53
N THR A 328 18.13 -10.21 -43.82
CA THR A 328 18.18 -11.54 -44.45
C THR A 328 16.79 -12.04 -44.82
N GLU A 329 16.69 -13.00 -45.74
CA GLU A 329 15.40 -13.63 -46.08
C GLU A 329 14.77 -14.36 -44.87
N ASP A 330 15.59 -14.97 -44.01
CA ASP A 330 15.17 -15.62 -42.76
C ASP A 330 14.56 -14.60 -41.77
N HIS A 331 15.19 -13.43 -41.62
CA HIS A 331 14.67 -12.34 -40.81
C HIS A 331 13.30 -11.87 -41.32
N LEU A 332 13.17 -11.67 -42.64
CA LEU A 332 11.91 -11.26 -43.26
C LEU A 332 10.81 -12.34 -43.12
N ALA A 333 11.17 -13.62 -43.22
CA ALA A 333 10.23 -14.73 -43.05
C ALA A 333 9.65 -14.76 -41.63
N ARG A 334 10.49 -14.68 -40.58
CA ARG A 334 10.03 -14.62 -39.17
C ARG A 334 9.19 -13.37 -38.90
N ILE A 335 9.59 -12.20 -39.37
CA ILE A 335 8.81 -10.95 -39.22
C ILE A 335 7.43 -11.08 -39.87
N ARG A 336 7.36 -11.55 -41.13
CA ARG A 336 6.09 -11.73 -41.86
C ARG A 336 5.19 -12.82 -41.25
N ALA A 337 5.74 -13.82 -40.56
CA ALA A 337 4.95 -14.85 -39.88
C ALA A 337 4.14 -14.27 -38.71
N VAL A 338 4.79 -13.49 -37.83
CA VAL A 338 4.13 -12.82 -36.69
C VAL A 338 3.19 -11.71 -37.16
N ASP A 339 3.61 -10.90 -38.13
CA ASP A 339 2.83 -9.74 -38.58
C ASP A 339 1.47 -10.15 -39.21
N LYS A 340 1.45 -11.21 -40.02
CA LYS A 340 0.22 -11.79 -40.58
C LYS A 340 -0.75 -12.32 -39.51
N ALA A 341 -0.26 -12.74 -38.35
CA ALA A 341 -1.09 -13.25 -37.27
C ALA A 341 -1.77 -12.10 -36.53
N LYS A 342 -3.04 -11.83 -36.87
CA LYS A 342 -3.84 -10.75 -36.25
C LYS A 342 -4.29 -11.02 -34.81
N LYS A 343 -4.27 -12.28 -34.35
CA LYS A 343 -4.65 -12.66 -32.97
C LYS A 343 -3.40 -12.81 -32.09
N PRO A 344 -3.41 -12.34 -30.83
CA PRO A 344 -2.27 -12.49 -29.92
C PRO A 344 -1.97 -13.97 -29.63
N GLU A 345 -2.99 -14.81 -29.53
CA GLU A 345 -2.87 -16.28 -29.36
C GLU A 345 -2.07 -16.92 -30.51
N ALA A 346 -2.39 -16.56 -31.75
CA ALA A 346 -1.68 -17.08 -32.93
C ALA A 346 -0.24 -16.55 -33.04
N ARG A 347 0.01 -15.30 -32.62
CA ARG A 347 1.39 -14.78 -32.49
C ARG A 347 2.19 -15.58 -31.47
N LYS A 348 1.57 -15.93 -30.34
CA LYS A 348 2.18 -16.74 -29.30
C LYS A 348 2.54 -18.13 -29.79
N GLU A 349 1.62 -18.86 -30.44
CA GLU A 349 1.89 -20.19 -31.01
C GLU A 349 3.06 -20.18 -32.01
N ILE A 350 3.13 -19.16 -32.88
CA ILE A 350 4.22 -19.00 -33.86
C ILE A 350 5.57 -18.78 -33.18
N VAL A 351 5.63 -17.95 -32.13
CA VAL A 351 6.88 -17.61 -31.44
C VAL A 351 7.31 -18.74 -30.51
N GLU A 352 6.38 -19.41 -29.82
CA GLU A 352 6.70 -20.57 -28.96
C GLU A 352 7.13 -21.80 -29.76
N GLY A 353 6.75 -21.90 -31.04
CA GLY A 353 7.24 -22.92 -31.97
C GLY A 353 8.68 -22.74 -32.46
N ASP A 354 9.26 -21.53 -32.40
CA ASP A 354 10.64 -21.22 -32.84
C ASP A 354 11.33 -20.20 -31.90
N LEU A 355 11.33 -20.48 -30.59
CA LEU A 355 11.88 -19.55 -29.58
C LEU A 355 13.35 -19.18 -29.83
N ASP A 356 14.17 -20.14 -30.28
CA ASP A 356 15.58 -19.89 -30.60
C ASP A 356 15.74 -19.02 -31.86
N GLY A 357 14.92 -19.22 -32.89
CA GLY A 357 14.92 -18.38 -34.09
C GLY A 357 14.46 -16.95 -33.81
N TYR A 358 13.45 -16.73 -32.95
CA TYR A 358 13.07 -15.39 -32.51
C TYR A 358 14.08 -14.77 -31.53
N ARG A 359 14.79 -15.56 -30.70
CA ARG A 359 15.94 -15.05 -29.93
C ARG A 359 17.03 -14.54 -30.88
N SER A 360 17.43 -15.35 -31.86
CA SER A 360 18.44 -14.99 -32.86
C SER A 360 18.03 -13.74 -33.67
N LEU A 361 16.74 -13.56 -33.95
CA LEU A 361 16.21 -12.40 -34.68
C LEU A 361 16.53 -11.07 -33.96
N PHE A 362 16.34 -11.01 -32.65
CA PHE A 362 16.46 -9.77 -31.88
C PHE A 362 17.85 -9.54 -31.27
N VAL A 363 18.54 -10.60 -30.84
CA VAL A 363 19.84 -10.50 -30.12
C VAL A 363 21.02 -11.03 -30.94
N GLY A 364 20.76 -11.74 -32.04
CA GLY A 364 21.80 -12.34 -32.87
C GLY A 364 22.42 -13.60 -32.27
N GLU A 365 23.30 -14.23 -33.04
CA GLU A 365 24.14 -15.37 -32.65
C GLU A 365 25.56 -15.18 -33.21
N PRO A 366 26.60 -15.85 -32.68
CA PRO A 366 27.93 -15.80 -33.27
C PRO A 366 27.90 -16.18 -34.76
N GLY A 367 28.19 -15.22 -35.65
CA GLY A 367 28.13 -15.38 -37.10
C GLY A 367 26.78 -15.09 -37.77
N LYS A 368 25.73 -14.73 -37.01
CA LYS A 368 24.44 -14.24 -37.52
C LYS A 368 24.07 -12.91 -36.85
N PRO A 369 24.17 -11.76 -37.56
CA PRO A 369 23.83 -10.47 -36.97
C PRO A 369 22.33 -10.40 -36.61
N SER A 370 22.00 -9.66 -35.55
CA SER A 370 20.61 -9.37 -35.22
C SER A 370 19.95 -8.49 -36.29
N VAL A 371 18.61 -8.44 -36.35
CA VAL A 371 17.90 -7.50 -37.23
C VAL A 371 18.25 -6.05 -36.88
N LEU A 372 18.47 -5.74 -35.60
CA LEU A 372 18.81 -4.39 -35.15
C LEU A 372 20.22 -3.97 -35.58
N GLU A 373 21.17 -4.92 -35.58
CA GLU A 373 22.51 -4.73 -36.12
C GLU A 373 22.51 -4.57 -37.65
N SER A 374 21.83 -5.48 -38.37
CA SER A 374 21.80 -5.44 -39.83
C SER A 374 21.02 -4.24 -40.38
N ALA A 375 19.93 -3.86 -39.72
CA ALA A 375 19.03 -2.80 -40.16
C ALA A 375 19.31 -1.41 -39.56
N GLY A 376 20.37 -1.22 -38.77
CA GLY A 376 20.67 0.04 -38.07
C GLY A 376 20.74 1.30 -38.95
N LYS A 377 20.92 1.17 -40.28
CA LYS A 377 20.88 2.28 -41.24
C LYS A 377 19.49 2.61 -41.81
N GLN A 378 18.47 1.80 -41.53
CA GLN A 378 17.09 1.98 -42.02
C GLN A 378 16.12 2.25 -40.87
N ALA A 379 15.98 3.52 -40.49
CA ALA A 379 15.15 3.98 -39.37
C ALA A 379 13.73 3.36 -39.32
N ASN A 380 13.04 3.28 -40.46
CA ASN A 380 11.70 2.68 -40.56
C ASN A 380 11.67 1.20 -40.15
N VAL A 381 12.71 0.43 -40.48
CA VAL A 381 12.82 -0.99 -40.12
C VAL A 381 13.10 -1.13 -38.62
N VAL A 382 14.05 -0.36 -38.10
CA VAL A 382 14.39 -0.35 -36.67
C VAL A 382 13.15 -0.01 -35.82
N GLN A 383 12.43 1.06 -36.18
CA GLN A 383 11.16 1.45 -35.54
C GLN A 383 10.15 0.30 -35.53
N PHE A 384 9.90 -0.33 -36.69
CA PHE A 384 8.95 -1.44 -36.77
C PHE A 384 9.37 -2.66 -35.93
N VAL A 385 10.65 -3.00 -35.93
CA VAL A 385 11.21 -4.15 -35.19
C VAL A 385 11.12 -3.91 -33.67
N LEU A 386 11.35 -2.67 -33.21
CA LEU A 386 11.17 -2.29 -31.80
C LEU A 386 9.68 -2.36 -31.38
N VAL A 387 8.75 -1.88 -32.21
CA VAL A 387 7.31 -2.03 -31.95
C VAL A 387 6.89 -3.49 -31.92
N LEU A 388 7.38 -4.31 -32.86
CA LEU A 388 7.11 -5.75 -32.91
C LEU A 388 7.60 -6.46 -31.64
N LEU A 389 8.80 -6.14 -31.17
CA LEU A 389 9.33 -6.68 -29.91
C LEU A 389 8.48 -6.25 -28.71
N ALA A 390 8.13 -4.96 -28.62
CA ALA A 390 7.31 -4.41 -27.53
C ALA A 390 5.86 -4.96 -27.49
N ASP A 391 5.34 -5.46 -28.62
CA ASP A 391 4.07 -6.20 -28.72
C ASP A 391 4.22 -7.69 -28.36
N LEU A 392 5.34 -8.31 -28.75
CA LEU A 392 5.60 -9.72 -28.52
C LEU A 392 5.90 -10.05 -27.07
N LEU A 393 6.68 -9.21 -26.36
CA LEU A 393 7.11 -9.49 -24.99
C LEU A 393 5.94 -9.73 -24.02
N PRO A 394 4.88 -8.89 -23.95
CA PRO A 394 3.73 -9.16 -23.08
C PRO A 394 2.89 -10.36 -23.54
N SER A 395 2.85 -10.60 -24.86
CA SER A 395 2.09 -11.70 -25.46
C SER A 395 2.76 -13.07 -25.23
N VAL A 396 4.09 -13.09 -25.09
CA VAL A 396 4.93 -14.29 -25.04
C VAL A 396 6.01 -14.16 -23.94
N PRO A 397 5.66 -14.35 -22.65
CA PRO A 397 6.64 -14.22 -21.55
C PRO A 397 7.82 -15.21 -21.62
N SER A 398 7.64 -16.32 -22.34
CA SER A 398 8.68 -17.29 -22.68
C SER A 398 9.78 -16.69 -23.57
N LEU A 399 9.44 -15.75 -24.46
CA LEU A 399 10.41 -15.03 -25.30
C LEU A 399 11.29 -14.10 -24.45
N ALA A 400 10.72 -13.34 -23.50
CA ALA A 400 11.50 -12.46 -22.61
C ALA A 400 12.61 -13.23 -21.87
N LYS A 401 12.27 -14.41 -21.32
CA LYS A 401 13.22 -15.31 -20.66
C LYS A 401 14.22 -15.98 -21.63
N ALA A 402 13.87 -16.16 -22.90
CA ALA A 402 14.77 -16.71 -23.91
C ALA A 402 15.81 -15.68 -24.39
N LEU A 403 15.42 -14.41 -24.50
CA LEU A 403 16.30 -13.31 -24.91
C LEU A 403 17.43 -13.08 -23.90
N ILE A 404 17.12 -13.07 -22.60
CA ILE A 404 18.08 -12.81 -21.52
C ILE A 404 19.10 -13.94 -21.30
N LYS A 405 18.83 -15.17 -21.76
CA LYS A 405 19.79 -16.28 -21.69
C LYS A 405 21.05 -16.10 -22.55
N ASN A 406 21.11 -15.05 -23.39
CA ASN A 406 22.32 -14.75 -24.16
C ASN A 406 23.43 -14.13 -23.28
N THR A 407 24.66 -14.21 -23.75
CA THR A 407 25.85 -13.67 -23.05
C THR A 407 25.83 -12.14 -22.89
N ASP A 408 25.25 -11.43 -23.85
CA ASP A 408 24.97 -9.99 -23.75
C ASP A 408 23.65 -9.67 -24.49
N PRO A 409 22.50 -9.64 -23.79
CA PRO A 409 21.20 -9.39 -24.39
C PRO A 409 20.96 -7.92 -24.75
N TYR A 410 21.79 -6.98 -24.28
CA TYR A 410 21.55 -5.53 -24.39
C TYR A 410 22.45 -4.82 -25.41
N LYS A 411 23.55 -5.47 -25.82
CA LYS A 411 24.54 -4.99 -26.81
C LYS A 411 23.98 -4.18 -27.98
N HIS A 412 22.92 -4.66 -28.62
CA HIS A 412 22.35 -4.07 -29.84
C HIS A 412 21.28 -3.00 -29.57
N PHE A 413 20.80 -2.90 -28.32
CA PHE A 413 19.79 -1.93 -27.90
C PHE A 413 20.39 -0.68 -27.28
N LEU A 414 21.40 -0.81 -26.40
CA LEU A 414 21.99 0.33 -25.69
C LEU A 414 22.52 1.44 -26.64
N PRO A 415 23.16 1.15 -27.79
CA PRO A 415 23.56 2.20 -28.73
C PRO A 415 22.39 2.96 -29.38
N LEU A 416 21.19 2.36 -29.44
CA LEU A 416 20.00 3.01 -30.01
C LEU A 416 19.39 4.06 -29.06
N LEU A 417 19.63 3.95 -27.74
CA LEU A 417 19.26 5.00 -26.79
C LEU A 417 20.06 6.29 -27.01
N ALA A 418 21.30 6.16 -27.45
CA ALA A 418 22.20 7.29 -27.76
C ALA A 418 22.15 7.70 -29.25
N HIS A 419 21.17 7.24 -30.03
CA HIS A 419 21.08 7.50 -31.46
C HIS A 419 20.89 8.99 -31.79
N SER A 420 20.19 9.73 -30.92
CA SER A 420 19.92 11.16 -31.09
C SER A 420 19.73 11.87 -29.76
N ASN A 421 20.09 13.15 -29.73
CA ASN A 421 19.89 14.03 -28.58
C ASN A 421 18.49 14.68 -28.55
N ASN A 422 17.60 14.31 -29.48
CA ASN A 422 16.24 14.83 -29.54
C ASN A 422 15.30 13.88 -28.78
N THR A 423 14.61 14.39 -27.75
CA THR A 423 13.64 13.63 -26.94
C THR A 423 12.40 13.19 -27.72
N GLU A 424 12.12 13.80 -28.88
CA GLU A 424 11.01 13.42 -29.77
C GLU A 424 11.37 12.33 -30.80
N ASP A 425 12.62 11.86 -30.84
CA ASP A 425 13.00 10.79 -31.78
C ASP A 425 12.34 9.45 -31.37
N PRO A 426 11.57 8.81 -32.26
CA PRO A 426 10.94 7.54 -31.96
C PRO A 426 11.93 6.38 -31.73
N ILE A 427 13.17 6.42 -32.22
CA ILE A 427 14.11 5.29 -32.08
C ILE A 427 14.56 5.11 -30.62
N PRO A 428 15.14 6.12 -29.93
CA PRO A 428 15.45 6.02 -28.50
C PRO A 428 14.23 5.69 -27.64
N LEU A 429 13.08 6.32 -27.92
CA LEU A 429 11.85 6.12 -27.15
C LEU A 429 11.30 4.70 -27.26
N LEU A 430 11.23 4.13 -28.47
CA LEU A 430 10.79 2.74 -28.66
C LEU A 430 11.82 1.74 -28.12
N THR A 431 13.10 2.11 -28.11
CA THR A 431 14.18 1.32 -27.51
C THR A 431 14.01 1.26 -25.99
N SER A 432 13.76 2.39 -25.32
CA SER A 432 13.51 2.39 -23.87
C SER A 432 12.29 1.53 -23.53
N THR A 433 11.17 1.73 -24.22
CA THR A 433 9.94 0.95 -23.99
C THR A 433 10.16 -0.56 -24.18
N ALA A 434 10.91 -0.96 -25.21
CA ALA A 434 11.22 -2.37 -25.46
C ALA A 434 12.14 -2.96 -24.39
N LEU A 435 13.18 -2.23 -23.96
CA LEU A 435 14.09 -2.63 -22.88
C LEU A 435 13.38 -2.71 -21.53
N THR A 436 12.61 -1.69 -21.17
CA THR A 436 11.80 -1.63 -19.95
C THR A 436 10.83 -2.83 -19.87
N LYS A 437 10.15 -3.16 -20.97
CA LYS A 437 9.30 -4.36 -21.05
C LYS A 437 10.08 -5.66 -20.94
N LEU A 438 11.25 -5.76 -21.57
CA LEU A 438 12.10 -6.96 -21.53
C LEU A 438 12.58 -7.25 -20.10
N MET A 439 13.11 -6.23 -19.42
CA MET A 439 13.62 -6.33 -18.06
C MET A 439 12.48 -6.65 -17.05
N SER A 440 11.38 -5.88 -17.10
CA SER A 440 10.26 -6.02 -16.15
C SER A 440 9.46 -7.32 -16.30
N LEU A 441 9.31 -7.87 -17.52
CA LEU A 441 8.61 -9.15 -17.73
C LEU A 441 9.47 -10.38 -17.45
N ALA A 442 10.79 -10.27 -17.59
CA ALA A 442 11.70 -11.34 -17.22
C ALA A 442 12.04 -11.37 -15.72
N LEU A 443 11.93 -10.21 -15.04
CA LEU A 443 12.36 -9.99 -13.65
C LEU A 443 13.84 -10.36 -13.44
N ASP A 444 14.69 -9.96 -14.40
CA ASP A 444 16.10 -10.33 -14.39
C ASP A 444 16.97 -9.36 -13.59
N GLU A 445 17.84 -9.92 -12.76
CA GLU A 445 18.84 -9.19 -11.98
C GLU A 445 20.29 -9.58 -12.34
N SER A 446 20.52 -10.12 -13.55
CA SER A 446 21.85 -10.51 -14.02
C SER A 446 22.81 -9.31 -14.12
N GLN A 447 24.12 -9.58 -14.15
CA GLN A 447 25.12 -8.52 -14.26
C GLN A 447 24.99 -7.70 -15.56
N ALA A 448 24.52 -8.32 -16.66
CA ALA A 448 24.24 -7.59 -17.89
C ALA A 448 23.12 -6.56 -17.70
N THR A 449 22.04 -6.94 -17.00
CA THR A 449 20.92 -6.06 -16.68
C THR A 449 21.32 -4.96 -15.72
N ARG A 450 22.11 -5.28 -14.68
CA ARG A 450 22.69 -4.30 -13.75
C ARG A 450 23.58 -3.27 -14.45
N ASN A 451 24.27 -3.65 -15.52
CA ASN A 451 25.07 -2.71 -16.32
C ASN A 451 24.20 -1.87 -17.28
N ALA A 452 23.07 -2.41 -17.75
CA ALA A 452 22.17 -1.77 -18.71
C ALA A 452 21.20 -0.76 -18.06
N ILE A 453 20.69 -1.03 -16.85
CA ILE A 453 19.73 -0.17 -16.14
C ILE A 453 20.24 1.28 -16.00
N PRO A 454 21.47 1.58 -15.54
CA PRO A 454 21.96 2.96 -15.42
C PRO A 454 21.93 3.77 -16.72
N VAL A 455 22.17 3.13 -17.87
CA VAL A 455 22.13 3.78 -19.19
C VAL A 455 20.69 4.10 -19.59
N LEU A 456 19.77 3.16 -19.34
CA LEU A 456 18.33 3.34 -19.56
C LEU A 456 17.76 4.45 -18.67
N LEU A 457 18.12 4.47 -17.39
CA LEU A 457 17.70 5.51 -16.44
C LEU A 457 18.21 6.90 -16.82
N THR A 458 19.45 7.02 -17.30
CA THR A 458 20.00 8.30 -17.77
C THR A 458 19.14 8.87 -18.93
N TYR A 459 18.79 8.03 -19.91
CA TYR A 459 17.89 8.41 -21.02
C TYR A 459 16.50 8.81 -20.53
N LEU A 460 15.88 7.99 -19.67
CA LEU A 460 14.56 8.28 -19.09
C LEU A 460 14.58 9.56 -18.23
N SER A 461 15.72 9.92 -17.61
CA SER A 461 15.87 11.19 -16.89
C SER A 461 15.75 12.40 -17.83
N GLY A 462 16.22 12.28 -19.07
CA GLY A 462 16.05 13.31 -20.11
C GLY A 462 14.58 13.51 -20.47
N LEU A 463 13.82 12.42 -20.61
CA LEU A 463 12.37 12.48 -20.82
C LEU A 463 11.62 13.05 -19.60
N ALA A 464 11.99 12.66 -18.38
CA ALA A 464 11.40 13.18 -17.14
C ALA A 464 11.68 14.68 -16.92
N LYS A 465 12.78 15.21 -17.45
CA LYS A 465 13.16 16.64 -17.45
C LYS A 465 12.57 17.42 -18.63
N SER A 466 11.92 16.77 -19.60
CA SER A 466 11.32 17.46 -20.76
C SER A 466 10.15 18.35 -20.35
N SER A 467 9.80 19.33 -21.18
CA SER A 467 8.64 20.22 -20.96
C SER A 467 7.30 19.63 -21.38
N ASP A 468 7.28 18.50 -22.09
CA ASP A 468 6.06 17.81 -22.53
C ASP A 468 5.59 16.82 -21.46
N ALA A 469 4.42 17.10 -20.87
CA ALA A 469 3.77 16.22 -19.90
C ALA A 469 3.52 14.80 -20.45
N GLY A 470 3.39 14.61 -21.77
CA GLY A 470 3.27 13.30 -22.40
C GLY A 470 4.56 12.48 -22.36
N LEU A 471 5.72 13.11 -22.63
CA LEU A 471 7.04 12.49 -22.52
C LEU A 471 7.43 12.25 -21.06
N GLN A 472 7.11 13.18 -20.17
CA GLN A 472 7.24 12.98 -18.71
C GLN A 472 6.42 11.76 -18.25
N ASP A 473 5.16 11.63 -18.67
CA ASP A 473 4.31 10.50 -18.26
C ASP A 473 4.87 9.15 -18.74
N ILE A 474 5.37 9.08 -19.97
CA ILE A 474 6.06 7.88 -20.48
C ILE A 474 7.27 7.53 -19.60
N ALA A 475 8.13 8.50 -19.28
CA ALA A 475 9.31 8.27 -18.46
C ALA A 475 8.96 7.71 -17.07
N VAL A 476 7.94 8.28 -16.43
CA VAL A 476 7.49 7.88 -15.09
C VAL A 476 6.81 6.51 -15.11
N GLN A 477 6.04 6.17 -16.14
CA GLN A 477 5.50 4.82 -16.31
C GLN A 477 6.60 3.77 -16.56
N GLU A 478 7.63 4.11 -17.33
CA GLU A 478 8.78 3.23 -17.55
C GLU A 478 9.61 3.05 -16.28
N TYR A 479 9.85 4.12 -15.50
CA TYR A 479 10.41 4.01 -14.16
C TYR A 479 9.61 3.05 -13.27
N SER A 480 8.29 3.23 -13.17
CA SER A 480 7.42 2.36 -12.36
C SER A 480 7.52 0.89 -12.76
N SER A 481 7.70 0.62 -14.06
CA SER A 481 7.91 -0.73 -14.60
C SER A 481 9.30 -1.31 -14.26
N LEU A 482 10.35 -0.47 -14.19
CA LEU A 482 11.72 -0.88 -13.84
C LEU A 482 11.93 -1.13 -12.34
N LEU A 483 11.13 -0.55 -11.44
CA LEU A 483 11.23 -0.73 -9.98
C LEU A 483 10.66 -2.06 -9.46
N PHE A 484 10.82 -3.14 -10.24
CA PHE A 484 10.28 -4.47 -9.96
C PHE A 484 10.99 -5.23 -8.82
N GLY A 485 12.25 -4.92 -8.52
CA GLY A 485 13.07 -5.62 -7.51
C GLY A 485 13.89 -4.67 -6.65
N HIS A 486 14.47 -5.19 -5.56
CA HIS A 486 15.33 -4.44 -4.64
C HIS A 486 16.54 -3.86 -5.38
N VAL A 487 17.21 -4.67 -6.21
CA VAL A 487 18.42 -4.25 -6.94
C VAL A 487 18.13 -3.09 -7.90
N SER A 488 16.99 -3.12 -8.62
CA SER A 488 16.64 -2.03 -9.52
C SER A 488 16.21 -0.75 -8.79
N ARG A 489 15.54 -0.87 -7.63
CA ARG A 489 15.26 0.27 -6.74
C ARG A 489 16.54 0.91 -6.20
N GLN A 490 17.51 0.11 -5.76
CA GLN A 490 18.80 0.61 -5.27
C GLN A 490 19.60 1.30 -6.38
N GLN A 491 19.61 0.75 -7.62
CA GLN A 491 20.24 1.42 -8.76
C GLN A 491 19.54 2.73 -9.14
N PHE A 492 18.21 2.79 -9.04
CA PHE A 492 17.45 4.02 -9.24
C PHE A 492 17.81 5.11 -8.21
N TRP A 493 17.98 4.71 -6.95
CA TRP A 493 18.39 5.60 -5.85
C TRP A 493 19.84 6.08 -5.97
N ASN A 494 20.75 5.23 -6.44
CA ASN A 494 22.14 5.60 -6.70
C ASN A 494 22.29 6.72 -7.75
N GLN A 495 21.26 6.93 -8.60
CA GLN A 495 21.20 8.03 -9.57
C GLN A 495 20.17 9.12 -9.19
N ARG A 496 19.77 9.25 -7.91
CA ARG A 496 18.70 10.14 -7.43
C ARG A 496 18.79 11.60 -7.90
N SER A 497 20.00 12.14 -8.07
CA SER A 497 20.22 13.49 -8.61
C SER A 497 19.64 13.67 -10.02
N GLU A 498 19.60 12.61 -10.82
CA GLU A 498 18.99 12.61 -12.15
C GLU A 498 17.57 12.05 -12.16
N THR A 499 17.30 11.01 -11.37
CA THR A 499 16.03 10.26 -11.40
C THR A 499 14.95 10.83 -10.47
N ILE A 500 15.31 11.19 -9.22
CA ILE A 500 14.38 11.67 -8.19
C ILE A 500 14.11 13.17 -8.32
N SER A 501 15.15 13.98 -8.55
CA SER A 501 14.99 15.45 -8.57
C SER A 501 13.86 15.93 -9.50
N PRO A 502 13.72 15.46 -10.76
CA PRO A 502 12.63 15.89 -11.64
C PRO A 502 11.24 15.46 -11.13
N LEU A 503 11.15 14.30 -10.47
CA LEU A 503 9.91 13.82 -9.85
C LEU A 503 9.49 14.72 -8.70
N ILE A 504 10.44 15.11 -7.85
CA ILE A 504 10.21 16.05 -6.76
C ILE A 504 9.81 17.43 -7.28
N ASP A 505 10.38 17.90 -8.38
CA ASP A 505 10.00 19.18 -8.99
C ASP A 505 8.57 19.15 -9.58
N ILE A 506 8.13 18.03 -10.15
CA ILE A 506 6.73 17.80 -10.54
C ILE A 506 5.82 17.80 -9.30
N LEU A 507 6.21 17.12 -8.20
CA LEU A 507 5.45 17.10 -6.95
C LEU A 507 5.35 18.49 -6.30
N LYS A 508 6.44 19.26 -6.29
CA LYS A 508 6.46 20.66 -5.83
C LYS A 508 5.50 21.52 -6.66
N THR A 509 5.59 21.42 -7.99
CA THR A 509 4.69 22.14 -8.90
C THR A 509 3.21 21.78 -8.62
N ALA A 510 2.90 20.48 -8.46
CA ALA A 510 1.56 20.00 -8.12
C ALA A 510 1.04 20.49 -6.75
N ALA A 511 1.94 20.69 -5.79
CA ALA A 511 1.65 21.27 -4.47
C ALA A 511 1.49 22.80 -4.49
N GLY A 512 1.69 23.46 -5.65
CA GLY A 512 1.68 24.91 -5.78
C GLY A 512 2.96 25.60 -5.31
N ILE A 513 4.05 24.84 -5.16
CA ILE A 513 5.38 25.33 -4.81
C ILE A 513 6.11 25.72 -6.10
N GLY A 514 6.46 26.99 -6.25
CA GLY A 514 7.27 27.45 -7.38
C GLY A 514 8.72 26.96 -7.27
N SER A 515 9.43 26.87 -8.40
CA SER A 515 10.83 26.42 -8.46
C SER A 515 11.82 27.36 -7.77
N ASN A 516 11.46 28.62 -7.52
CA ASN A 516 12.21 29.49 -6.62
C ASN A 516 11.95 29.09 -5.17
N GLY A 517 13.03 28.86 -4.40
CA GLY A 517 13.04 28.27 -3.06
C GLY A 517 12.30 29.02 -1.93
N SER A 518 11.48 30.02 -2.24
CA SER A 518 10.71 30.87 -1.32
C SER A 518 9.53 30.14 -0.62
N SER A 519 9.56 28.82 -0.53
CA SER A 519 8.34 28.01 -0.36
C SER A 519 8.33 27.06 0.83
N SER A 520 9.40 26.89 1.61
CA SER A 520 9.29 26.14 2.87
C SER A 520 8.25 26.81 3.79
N ALA A 521 8.37 28.12 4.02
CA ALA A 521 7.44 28.90 4.84
C ALA A 521 5.96 28.82 4.38
N SER A 522 5.68 28.74 3.07
CA SER A 522 4.30 28.63 2.56
C SER A 522 3.69 27.24 2.80
N ILE A 523 4.49 26.18 2.83
CA ILE A 523 4.03 24.82 3.16
C ILE A 523 3.74 24.68 4.66
N TRP A 524 4.62 25.24 5.50
CA TRP A 524 4.52 25.19 6.95
C TRP A 524 3.41 26.07 7.54
N SER A 525 3.13 27.22 6.92
CA SER A 525 2.15 28.19 7.45
C SER A 525 0.69 27.75 7.37
N GLY A 526 0.36 26.72 6.57
CA GLY A 526 -1.01 26.22 6.39
C GLY A 526 -1.96 27.18 5.63
N ASN A 527 -1.54 28.42 5.39
CA ASN A 527 -2.29 29.45 4.68
C ASN A 527 -2.00 29.46 3.17
N ALA A 528 -2.00 28.28 2.54
CA ALA A 528 -2.14 28.21 1.09
C ALA A 528 -3.59 28.63 0.73
N PRO A 529 -3.80 29.65 -0.11
CA PRO A 529 -5.16 30.07 -0.45
C PRO A 529 -5.87 28.95 -1.19
N SER A 530 -7.00 28.49 -0.62
CA SER A 530 -7.93 27.55 -1.26
C SER A 530 -8.60 28.24 -2.45
N ARG A 531 -7.88 28.26 -3.59
CA ARG A 531 -8.41 28.57 -4.91
C ARG A 531 -8.07 27.41 -5.82
N SER A 532 -8.96 26.42 -5.84
CA SER A 532 -9.03 25.41 -6.90
C SER A 532 -9.49 26.07 -8.20
N THR A 533 -8.63 26.88 -8.80
CA THR A 533 -8.80 27.43 -10.17
C THR A 533 -8.09 26.55 -11.20
N GLY A 534 -8.04 25.24 -10.94
CA GLY A 534 -7.60 24.23 -11.89
C GLY A 534 -8.77 23.77 -12.75
N PHE A 535 -8.53 23.62 -14.04
CA PHE A 535 -9.46 22.98 -14.97
C PHE A 535 -9.71 21.53 -14.53
N GLU A 536 -10.89 20.98 -14.85
CA GLU A 536 -11.31 19.64 -14.43
C GLU A 536 -10.32 18.56 -14.91
N GLY A 537 -9.43 18.10 -14.02
CA GLY A 537 -8.34 17.17 -14.37
C GLY A 537 -6.93 17.58 -13.93
N SER A 538 -6.71 18.80 -13.42
CA SER A 538 -5.41 19.32 -12.99
C SER A 538 -5.41 19.82 -11.54
N LEU A 539 -4.24 19.76 -10.88
CA LEU A 539 -3.99 20.31 -9.54
C LEU A 539 -3.28 21.67 -9.62
N GLY A 540 -2.75 22.16 -8.49
CA GLY A 540 -1.92 23.36 -8.46
C GLY A 540 -0.76 23.29 -9.47
N GLY A 541 -0.36 24.44 -10.01
CA GLY A 541 0.77 24.52 -10.95
C GLY A 541 0.55 23.91 -12.34
N GLY A 542 -0.65 23.41 -12.66
CA GLY A 542 -0.98 22.89 -14.01
C GLY A 542 -0.58 21.43 -14.25
N VAL A 543 -0.11 20.72 -13.24
CA VAL A 543 0.22 19.28 -13.34
C VAL A 543 -1.06 18.46 -13.56
N GLY A 544 -1.04 17.54 -14.52
CA GLY A 544 -2.16 16.62 -14.79
C GLY A 544 -2.30 15.55 -13.70
N LEU A 545 -3.53 15.23 -13.31
CA LEU A 545 -3.80 14.24 -12.25
C LEU A 545 -3.29 12.82 -12.56
N GLN A 546 -3.07 12.47 -13.83
CA GLN A 546 -2.53 11.17 -14.22
C GLN A 546 -1.01 11.10 -14.01
N LEU A 547 -0.28 12.10 -14.51
CA LEU A 547 1.16 12.26 -14.26
C LEU A 547 1.46 12.30 -12.76
N LEU A 548 0.73 13.10 -11.98
CA LEU A 548 0.89 13.13 -10.53
C LEU A 548 0.70 11.74 -9.90
N TYR A 549 -0.31 10.98 -10.34
CA TYR A 549 -0.55 9.63 -9.84
C TYR A 549 0.61 8.67 -10.17
N HIS A 550 1.18 8.73 -11.37
CA HIS A 550 2.35 7.92 -11.72
C HIS A 550 3.61 8.35 -10.95
N VAL A 551 3.82 9.65 -10.72
CA VAL A 551 4.97 10.14 -9.93
C VAL A 551 4.86 9.67 -8.48
N LEU A 552 3.67 9.79 -7.87
CA LEU A 552 3.38 9.25 -6.54
C LEU A 552 3.57 7.73 -6.49
N LEU A 553 3.28 7.00 -7.58
CA LEU A 553 3.46 5.55 -7.66
C LEU A 553 4.93 5.15 -7.64
N VAL A 554 5.78 5.86 -8.40
CA VAL A 554 7.24 5.63 -8.41
C VAL A 554 7.84 5.85 -7.02
N VAL A 555 7.50 6.95 -6.35
CA VAL A 555 8.00 7.23 -4.99
C VAL A 555 7.42 6.24 -3.96
N TRP A 556 6.17 5.81 -4.12
CA TRP A 556 5.59 4.73 -3.30
C TRP A 556 6.35 3.41 -3.48
N GLN A 557 6.72 3.02 -4.70
CA GLN A 557 7.52 1.83 -4.96
C GLN A 557 8.91 1.92 -4.31
N LEU A 558 9.51 3.10 -4.25
CA LEU A 558 10.78 3.32 -3.55
C LEU A 558 10.63 3.26 -2.03
N SER A 559 9.49 3.69 -1.48
CA SER A 559 9.25 3.67 -0.02
C SER A 559 9.28 2.28 0.62
N PHE A 560 9.27 1.20 -0.17
CA PHE A 560 9.54 -0.14 0.34
C PHE A 560 10.97 -0.31 0.86
N GLU A 561 11.93 0.46 0.35
CA GLU A 561 13.32 0.52 0.83
C GLU A 561 13.54 1.65 1.84
N ALA A 562 12.49 2.08 2.56
CA ALA A 562 12.51 3.21 3.48
C ALA A 562 13.61 3.14 4.55
N ASP A 563 14.06 1.94 4.93
CA ASP A 563 15.14 1.72 5.90
C ASP A 563 16.51 2.20 5.40
N GLU A 564 16.75 2.17 4.07
CA GLU A 564 17.98 2.69 3.45
C GLU A 564 17.84 4.15 2.98
N ILE A 565 16.67 4.55 2.47
CA ILE A 565 16.50 5.82 1.75
C ILE A 565 15.74 6.91 2.52
N GLY A 566 15.07 6.58 3.62
CA GLY A 566 14.04 7.43 4.20
C GLY A 566 14.55 8.76 4.77
N ASP A 567 15.68 8.72 5.48
CA ASP A 567 16.31 9.90 6.05
C ASP A 567 16.90 10.80 4.94
N ASP A 568 17.70 10.24 4.02
CA ASP A 568 18.25 10.96 2.85
C ASP A 568 17.14 11.64 2.03
N LEU A 569 16.02 10.93 1.77
CA LEU A 569 14.89 11.45 1.01
C LEU A 569 14.19 12.63 1.72
N ASN A 570 14.21 12.65 3.05
CA ASN A 570 13.70 13.78 3.81
C ASN A 570 14.70 14.95 3.85
N ASP A 571 15.98 14.67 4.09
CA ASP A 571 17.02 15.70 4.23
C ASP A 571 17.34 16.43 2.91
N GLU A 572 17.23 15.74 1.76
CA GLU A 572 17.45 16.35 0.44
C GLU A 572 16.21 17.06 -0.13
N TYR A 573 14.99 16.64 0.24
CA TYR A 573 13.76 17.03 -0.48
C TYR A 573 12.55 17.44 0.39
N ASP A 574 12.67 17.47 1.72
CA ASP A 574 11.58 17.72 2.68
C ASP A 574 10.35 16.80 2.44
N ILE A 575 10.58 15.52 2.11
CA ILE A 575 9.53 14.64 1.55
C ILE A 575 8.29 14.52 2.45
N VAL A 576 8.46 14.42 3.77
CA VAL A 576 7.36 14.29 4.75
C VAL A 576 6.47 15.52 4.72
N LEU A 577 7.07 16.71 4.61
CA LEU A 577 6.39 17.99 4.52
C LEU A 577 5.66 18.15 3.18
N LEU A 578 6.34 17.84 2.07
CA LEU A 578 5.79 17.88 0.72
C LEU A 578 4.58 16.95 0.58
N TYR A 579 4.67 15.71 1.07
CA TYR A 579 3.58 14.75 1.07
C TYR A 579 2.43 15.19 1.98
N THR A 580 2.72 15.75 3.15
CA THR A 580 1.69 16.31 4.04
C THR A 580 0.92 17.44 3.35
N GLN A 581 1.58 18.28 2.55
CA GLN A 581 0.92 19.34 1.76
C GLN A 581 0.10 18.79 0.60
N LEU A 582 0.64 17.84 -0.17
CA LEU A 582 -0.10 17.14 -1.22
C LEU A 582 -1.35 16.44 -0.66
N LEU A 583 -1.28 15.90 0.57
CA LEU A 583 -2.43 15.28 1.24
C LEU A 583 -3.55 16.28 1.57
N ARG A 584 -3.22 17.55 1.87
CA ARG A 584 -4.21 18.64 2.04
C ARG A 584 -4.94 18.94 0.73
N LEU A 585 -4.20 18.91 -0.38
CA LEU A 585 -4.67 19.27 -1.73
C LEU A 585 -5.32 18.11 -2.49
N SER A 586 -5.05 16.85 -2.13
CA SER A 586 -5.45 15.65 -2.89
C SER A 586 -6.99 15.55 -3.04
N PRO A 587 -7.51 15.58 -4.29
CA PRO A 587 -8.95 15.57 -4.54
C PRO A 587 -9.52 14.18 -4.82
N LYS A 588 -8.68 13.14 -5.01
CA LYS A 588 -9.11 11.78 -5.41
C LYS A 588 -8.54 10.72 -4.46
N GLU A 589 -9.33 9.71 -4.13
CA GLU A 589 -8.91 8.61 -3.24
C GLU A 589 -7.63 7.92 -3.75
N LYS A 590 -7.48 7.71 -5.07
CA LYS A 590 -6.29 7.04 -5.65
C LYS A 590 -4.95 7.76 -5.37
N THR A 591 -4.93 9.09 -5.36
CA THR A 591 -3.72 9.87 -5.04
C THR A 591 -3.52 9.97 -3.54
N THR A 592 -4.61 10.15 -2.79
CA THR A 592 -4.61 10.12 -1.32
C THR A 592 -4.03 8.81 -0.78
N ARG A 593 -4.43 7.66 -1.34
CA ARG A 593 -3.88 6.33 -1.00
C ARG A 593 -2.37 6.29 -1.14
N LEU A 594 -1.83 6.57 -2.33
CA LEU A 594 -0.38 6.54 -2.54
C LEU A 594 0.37 7.49 -1.58
N ILE A 595 -0.17 8.69 -1.32
CA ILE A 595 0.43 9.64 -0.36
C ILE A 595 0.44 9.06 1.07
N VAL A 596 -0.67 8.51 1.55
CA VAL A 596 -0.78 7.94 2.91
C VAL A 596 0.08 6.68 3.05
N SER A 597 0.03 5.74 2.10
CA SER A 597 0.84 4.51 2.14
C SER A 597 2.34 4.82 2.07
N THR A 598 2.76 5.83 1.30
CA THR A 598 4.17 6.27 1.25
C THR A 598 4.60 6.87 2.58
N LEU A 599 3.78 7.75 3.17
CA LEU A 599 4.05 8.34 4.49
C LEU A 599 4.13 7.25 5.56
N TYR A 600 3.22 6.26 5.54
CA TYR A 600 3.26 5.12 6.45
C TYR A 600 4.57 4.34 6.33
N ASN A 601 4.95 3.91 5.12
CA ASN A 601 6.17 3.14 4.89
C ASN A 601 7.44 3.88 5.38
N LEU A 602 7.54 5.18 5.09
CA LEU A 602 8.67 6.01 5.53
C LEU A 602 8.73 6.16 7.06
N LEU A 603 7.58 6.45 7.69
CA LEU A 603 7.49 6.74 9.13
C LEU A 603 7.54 5.47 10.01
N GLU A 604 7.07 4.31 9.51
CA GLU A 604 7.14 3.03 10.22
C GLU A 604 8.59 2.59 10.44
N LYS A 605 9.47 2.79 9.45
CA LYS A 605 10.91 2.47 9.55
C LYS A 605 11.69 3.55 10.31
N ASN A 606 11.55 4.81 9.90
CA ASN A 606 12.39 5.91 10.38
C ASN A 606 11.74 6.67 11.55
N GLN A 607 11.34 5.95 12.59
CA GLN A 607 10.55 6.50 13.69
C GLN A 607 11.27 7.59 14.50
N LYS A 608 12.60 7.53 14.59
CA LYS A 608 13.39 8.46 15.42
C LYS A 608 13.55 9.84 14.77
N SER A 609 13.71 9.86 13.45
CA SER A 609 14.02 11.02 12.63
C SER A 609 12.77 11.66 12.02
N LEU A 610 11.88 10.85 11.43
CA LEU A 610 10.78 11.35 10.59
C LEU A 610 9.46 11.59 11.35
N LEU A 611 9.16 10.86 12.43
CA LEU A 611 7.97 11.13 13.24
C LEU A 611 7.95 12.55 13.87
N PRO A 612 9.05 13.11 14.43
CA PRO A 612 9.07 14.50 14.87
C PRO A 612 8.68 15.46 13.73
N THR A 613 9.28 15.31 12.56
CA THR A 613 9.01 16.11 11.36
C THR A 613 7.54 16.02 10.92
N ALA A 614 6.95 14.83 10.96
CA ALA A 614 5.53 14.60 10.63
C ALA A 614 4.56 15.27 11.62
N VAL A 615 4.86 15.22 12.92
CA VAL A 615 4.07 15.90 13.97
C VAL A 615 4.15 17.42 13.79
N LEU A 616 5.36 17.95 13.61
CA LEU A 616 5.57 19.38 13.34
C LEU A 616 4.81 19.84 12.09
N ALA A 617 4.81 19.05 11.01
CA ALA A 617 4.07 19.33 9.76
C ALA A 617 2.52 19.29 9.92
N ARG A 618 2.01 19.00 11.13
CA ARG A 618 0.59 18.85 11.49
C ARG A 618 -0.11 17.68 10.79
N LEU A 619 0.63 16.62 10.47
CA LEU A 619 0.04 15.41 9.88
C LEU A 619 -1.07 14.78 10.76
N PRO A 620 -0.96 14.68 12.10
CA PRO A 620 -2.02 14.09 12.93
C PRO A 620 -3.39 14.78 12.77
N ALA A 621 -3.39 16.13 12.81
CA ALA A 621 -4.62 16.91 12.62
C ALA A 621 -5.18 16.79 11.19
N LEU A 622 -4.33 16.56 10.19
CA LEU A 622 -4.76 16.29 8.82
C LEU A 622 -5.46 14.93 8.73
N LEU A 623 -4.89 13.88 9.33
CA LEU A 623 -5.47 12.54 9.34
C LEU A 623 -6.82 12.50 10.07
N GLU A 624 -7.01 13.28 11.15
CA GLU A 624 -8.34 13.47 11.75
C GLU A 624 -9.37 14.04 10.77
N ASN A 625 -9.00 15.13 10.08
CA ASN A 625 -9.86 15.71 9.04
C ASN A 625 -10.11 14.76 7.86
N LEU A 626 -9.20 13.82 7.61
CA LEU A 626 -9.30 12.83 6.53
C LEU A 626 -10.25 11.68 6.91
N SER A 627 -10.18 11.16 8.14
CA SER A 627 -11.15 10.16 8.65
C SER A 627 -12.57 10.70 8.79
N GLY A 628 -12.75 12.03 8.87
CA GLY A 628 -14.06 12.68 8.78
C GLY A 628 -14.67 12.66 7.36
N ARG A 629 -13.91 12.28 6.33
CA ARG A 629 -14.40 12.13 4.94
C ARG A 629 -14.95 10.73 4.71
N HIS A 630 -15.96 10.61 3.84
CA HIS A 630 -16.48 9.31 3.42
C HIS A 630 -15.54 8.68 2.38
N LEU A 631 -14.56 7.91 2.84
CA LEU A 631 -13.63 7.15 2.00
C LEU A 631 -14.20 5.76 1.67
N THR A 632 -13.98 5.28 0.45
CA THR A 632 -14.51 3.99 -0.03
C THR A 632 -13.46 2.88 -0.17
N ASP A 633 -12.20 3.23 -0.44
CA ASP A 633 -11.09 2.28 -0.56
C ASP A 633 -10.73 1.67 0.82
N PRO A 634 -10.82 0.33 1.00
CA PRO A 634 -10.53 -0.33 2.27
C PRO A 634 -9.06 -0.27 2.66
N ASP A 635 -8.14 -0.30 1.68
CA ASP A 635 -6.70 -0.31 1.96
C ASP A 635 -6.26 1.10 2.41
N LEU A 636 -6.85 2.16 1.82
CA LEU A 636 -6.67 3.53 2.30
C LEU A 636 -7.20 3.71 3.73
N LEU A 637 -8.36 3.12 4.07
CA LEU A 637 -8.88 3.17 5.43
C LEU A 637 -7.96 2.47 6.43
N GLU A 638 -7.39 1.32 6.05
CA GLU A 638 -6.42 0.59 6.87
C GLU A 638 -5.13 1.40 7.08
N ASP A 639 -4.53 1.95 6.01
CA ASP A 639 -3.29 2.70 6.10
C ASP A 639 -3.45 4.03 6.86
N VAL A 640 -4.59 4.71 6.72
CA VAL A 640 -4.92 5.90 7.54
C VAL A 640 -4.99 5.53 9.02
N GLN A 641 -5.59 4.40 9.36
CA GLN A 641 -5.73 3.95 10.74
C GLN A 641 -4.36 3.59 11.35
N LYS A 642 -3.53 2.81 10.64
CA LYS A 642 -2.16 2.47 11.08
C LYS A 642 -1.30 3.72 11.30
N LEU A 643 -1.34 4.66 10.35
CA LEU A 643 -0.55 5.89 10.43
C LEU A 643 -1.01 6.80 11.58
N LYS A 644 -2.32 6.84 11.88
CA LYS A 644 -2.83 7.50 13.08
C LYS A 644 -2.31 6.84 14.36
N GLU A 645 -2.41 5.52 14.48
CA GLU A 645 -1.97 4.78 15.66
C GLU A 645 -0.48 5.01 15.96
N LEU A 646 0.36 4.98 14.93
CA LEU A 646 1.80 5.28 15.01
C LEU A 646 2.08 6.71 15.54
N LEU A 647 1.39 7.72 15.01
CA LEU A 647 1.55 9.12 15.43
C LEU A 647 0.95 9.38 16.82
N GLU A 648 -0.13 8.69 17.19
CA GLU A 648 -0.73 8.74 18.53
C GLU A 648 0.19 8.11 19.59
N GLU A 649 0.84 6.99 19.30
CA GLU A 649 1.79 6.35 20.22
C GLU A 649 3.03 7.24 20.45
N TYR A 650 3.56 7.84 19.38
CA TYR A 650 4.64 8.81 19.47
C TYR A 650 4.27 10.04 20.30
N THR A 651 3.11 10.66 20.04
CA THR A 651 2.67 11.86 20.78
C THR A 651 2.29 11.59 22.23
N LYS A 652 1.88 10.37 22.59
CA LYS A 652 1.63 9.97 23.99
C LYS A 652 2.91 9.74 24.80
N THR A 653 4.02 9.40 24.15
CA THR A 653 5.28 9.02 24.81
C THR A 653 6.28 10.16 24.93
N LYS A 654 6.14 11.22 24.14
CA LYS A 654 7.06 12.38 24.12
C LYS A 654 6.68 13.46 25.13
N THR A 655 7.68 14.09 25.72
CA THR A 655 7.53 15.30 26.53
C THR A 655 7.73 16.55 25.69
N THR A 656 7.24 17.70 26.16
CA THR A 656 7.47 19.00 25.50
C THR A 656 8.95 19.39 25.41
N PHE A 657 9.81 18.78 26.22
CA PHE A 657 11.27 18.89 26.10
C PHE A 657 11.79 18.10 24.90
N ASP A 658 11.32 16.87 24.69
CA ASP A 658 11.72 16.05 23.56
C ASP A 658 11.24 16.64 22.22
N GLU A 659 10.05 17.26 22.22
CA GLU A 659 9.54 18.03 21.08
C GLU A 659 10.48 19.19 20.73
N TYR A 660 10.91 19.97 21.73
CA TYR A 660 11.85 21.07 21.54
C TYR A 660 13.22 20.60 21.01
N VAL A 661 13.79 19.53 21.59
CA VAL A 661 15.08 19.00 21.16
C VAL A 661 15.00 18.52 19.70
N ALA A 662 13.95 17.79 19.33
CA ALA A 662 13.77 17.32 17.96
C ALA A 662 13.54 18.48 16.95
N GLU A 663 12.79 19.53 17.35
CA GLU A 663 12.60 20.75 16.56
C GLU A 663 13.94 21.46 16.29
N VAL A 664 14.81 21.59 17.30
CA VAL A 664 16.17 22.13 17.13
C VAL A 664 17.08 21.21 16.31
N GLU A 665 17.00 19.89 16.48
CA GLU A 665 17.81 18.93 15.72
C GLU A 665 17.45 18.91 14.23
N SER A 666 16.16 19.07 13.89
CA SER A 666 15.67 19.23 12.51
C SER A 666 16.15 20.52 11.83
N GLY A 667 16.55 21.52 12.61
CA GLY A 667 16.95 22.85 12.13
C GLY A 667 15.80 23.78 11.71
N HIS A 668 14.56 23.28 11.64
CA HIS A 668 13.40 24.00 11.09
C HIS A 668 12.47 24.52 12.19
N LEU A 669 12.91 25.56 12.91
CA LEU A 669 12.16 26.12 14.04
C LEU A 669 10.82 26.77 13.62
N ARG A 670 9.78 26.54 14.43
CA ARG A 670 8.43 27.10 14.28
C ARG A 670 7.93 27.67 15.60
N TRP A 671 6.85 28.44 15.54
CA TRP A 671 6.19 28.94 16.74
C TRP A 671 5.33 27.84 17.40
N SER A 672 5.99 26.86 18.04
CA SER A 672 5.37 25.81 18.85
C SER A 672 5.21 26.26 20.32
N PRO A 673 4.40 25.56 21.15
CA PRO A 673 4.22 25.90 22.56
C PRO A 673 5.51 25.96 23.40
N PRO A 674 6.52 25.07 23.22
CA PRO A 674 7.84 25.22 23.85
C PRO A 674 8.47 26.61 23.66
N HIS A 675 8.57 27.11 22.43
CA HIS A 675 9.19 28.42 22.14
C HIS A 675 8.47 29.61 22.79
N ARG A 676 7.17 29.49 23.11
CA ARG A 676 6.34 30.58 23.66
C ARG A 676 6.06 30.49 25.15
N SER A 677 6.16 29.31 25.75
CA SER A 677 5.76 29.08 27.16
C SER A 677 6.87 29.49 28.12
N GLN A 678 6.64 30.53 28.93
CA GLN A 678 7.57 30.92 29.99
C GLN A 678 7.76 29.81 31.04
N VAL A 679 6.73 29.00 31.29
CA VAL A 679 6.78 27.86 32.22
C VAL A 679 7.74 26.78 31.68
N PHE A 680 7.68 26.50 30.38
CA PHE A 680 8.60 25.54 29.74
C PHE A 680 10.06 25.94 29.94
N TRP A 681 10.39 27.21 29.68
CA TRP A 681 11.75 27.73 29.83
C TRP A 681 12.22 27.73 31.29
N ALA A 682 11.37 28.15 32.24
CA ALA A 682 11.71 28.12 33.66
C ALA A 682 12.04 26.70 34.18
N GLU A 683 11.35 25.66 33.68
CA GLU A 683 11.56 24.27 34.11
C GLU A 683 12.70 23.55 33.38
N ASN A 684 13.03 23.97 32.14
CA ASN A 684 13.90 23.18 31.25
C ASN A 684 15.15 23.91 30.73
N ALA A 685 15.28 25.24 30.84
CA ALA A 685 16.43 25.98 30.30
C ALA A 685 17.79 25.44 30.78
N ARG A 686 17.93 25.10 32.08
CA ARG A 686 19.17 24.49 32.60
C ARG A 686 19.45 23.12 31.99
N LYS A 687 18.42 22.30 31.76
CA LYS A 687 18.54 20.99 31.10
C LYS A 687 18.96 21.15 29.64
N ILE A 688 18.40 22.10 28.90
CA ILE A 688 18.75 22.40 27.49
C ILE A 688 20.25 22.74 27.36
N LEU A 689 20.81 23.50 28.31
CA LEU A 689 22.24 23.88 28.31
C LEU A 689 23.20 22.72 28.66
N GLU A 690 22.69 21.69 29.32
CA GLU A 690 23.44 20.52 29.80
C GLU A 690 23.26 19.27 28.93
N HIS A 691 22.17 19.21 28.14
CA HIS A 691 21.83 18.08 27.27
C HIS A 691 22.99 17.72 26.34
N GLU A 692 23.44 16.46 26.43
CA GLU A 692 24.51 15.88 25.61
C GLU A 692 25.74 16.80 25.48
N ASN A 693 26.25 17.28 26.62
CA ASN A 693 27.40 18.20 26.70
C ASN A 693 27.19 19.53 25.94
N GLY A 694 25.95 20.01 25.92
CA GLY A 694 25.54 21.25 25.26
C GLY A 694 25.39 21.11 23.75
N GLN A 695 24.91 19.97 23.26
CA GLN A 695 24.61 19.73 21.84
C GLN A 695 23.54 20.71 21.30
N VAL A 696 22.46 20.91 22.05
CA VAL A 696 21.32 21.74 21.63
C VAL A 696 21.73 23.22 21.41
N PRO A 697 22.47 23.89 22.33
CA PRO A 697 23.02 25.23 22.07
C PRO A 697 24.00 25.33 20.90
N ARG A 698 24.78 24.27 20.62
CA ARG A 698 25.66 24.24 19.43
C ARG A 698 24.83 24.19 18.14
N LYS A 699 23.82 23.33 18.11
CA LYS A 699 22.91 23.21 16.96
C LYS A 699 22.15 24.53 16.71
N LEU A 700 21.67 25.22 17.76
CA LEU A 700 21.13 26.58 17.65
C LEU A 700 22.13 27.56 17.02
N ALA A 701 23.40 27.53 17.43
CA ALA A 701 24.43 28.38 16.84
C ALA A 701 24.67 28.07 15.36
N ASP A 702 24.60 26.81 14.95
CA ASP A 702 24.75 26.40 13.54
C ASP A 702 23.51 26.75 12.70
N ILE A 703 22.30 26.67 13.27
CA ILE A 703 21.07 27.20 12.64
C ILE A 703 21.22 28.70 12.39
N MET A 704 21.64 29.48 13.39
CA MET A 704 21.74 30.94 13.26
C MET A 704 22.84 31.41 12.30
N LYS A 705 23.88 30.60 12.07
CA LYS A 705 24.94 30.89 11.06
C LYS A 705 24.45 30.72 9.62
N ARG A 706 23.49 29.83 9.36
CA ARG A 706 22.99 29.58 8.00
C ARG A 706 22.21 30.80 7.47
N PRO A 707 22.32 31.15 6.18
CA PRO A 707 21.47 32.15 5.56
C PRO A 707 20.06 31.59 5.34
N TRP A 708 19.09 32.09 6.11
CA TRP A 708 17.68 31.70 5.99
C TRP A 708 16.89 32.69 5.13
N ASP A 709 17.39 33.01 3.93
CA ASP A 709 16.82 34.06 3.07
C ASP A 709 15.35 33.79 2.68
N ASN A 710 14.97 32.50 2.61
CA ASN A 710 13.62 32.05 2.30
C ASN A 710 12.72 31.84 3.53
N ASP A 711 13.26 31.83 4.75
CA ASP A 711 12.51 31.53 5.98
C ASP A 711 13.10 32.22 7.23
N LYS A 712 12.99 33.54 7.24
CA LYS A 712 13.50 34.39 8.33
C LYS A 712 12.83 34.14 9.69
N GLN A 713 11.69 33.43 9.74
CA GLN A 713 11.06 33.09 11.02
C GLN A 713 11.94 32.18 11.88
N VAL A 714 12.73 31.29 11.28
CA VAL A 714 13.69 30.42 12.00
C VAL A 714 14.69 31.25 12.79
N LEU A 715 15.21 32.34 12.20
CA LEU A 715 16.13 33.27 12.87
C LEU A 715 15.44 34.05 14.00
N ALA A 716 14.20 34.50 13.81
CA ALA A 716 13.46 35.20 14.86
C ALA A 716 13.19 34.30 16.08
N ILE A 717 12.81 33.03 15.85
CA ILE A 717 12.57 32.04 16.91
C ILE A 717 13.87 31.69 17.63
N ALA A 718 14.96 31.44 16.89
CA ALA A 718 16.28 31.19 17.48
C ALA A 718 16.76 32.36 18.37
N CYS A 719 16.51 33.62 17.95
CA CYS A 719 16.78 34.79 18.79
C CYS A 719 15.95 34.79 20.08
N ASN A 720 14.64 34.51 20.00
CA ASN A 720 13.76 34.43 21.17
C ASN A 720 14.24 33.34 22.17
N ASP A 721 14.59 32.17 21.67
CA ASP A 721 15.10 31.03 22.46
C ASP A 721 16.40 31.35 23.18
N VAL A 722 17.36 31.94 22.46
CA VAL A 722 18.64 32.39 23.05
C VAL A 722 18.38 33.45 24.11
N GLY A 723 17.45 34.38 23.87
CA GLY A 723 17.00 35.35 24.87
C GLY A 723 16.38 34.69 26.11
N ALA A 724 15.58 33.63 25.94
CA ALA A 724 14.99 32.88 27.05
C ALA A 724 16.05 32.13 27.86
N LEU A 725 16.98 31.42 27.21
CA LEU A 725 18.11 30.75 27.87
C LEU A 725 18.95 31.71 28.72
N VAL A 726 19.24 32.90 28.20
CA VAL A 726 19.99 33.95 28.89
C VAL A 726 19.22 34.52 30.08
N LYS A 727 17.89 34.65 29.97
CA LYS A 727 17.03 35.19 31.03
C LYS A 727 16.84 34.21 32.19
N GLU A 728 16.63 32.93 31.90
CA GLU A 728 16.35 31.91 32.94
C GLU A 728 17.62 31.30 33.54
N VAL A 729 18.76 31.29 32.83
CA VAL A 729 20.04 30.74 33.31
C VAL A 729 21.20 31.76 33.09
N PRO A 730 21.15 32.94 33.73
CA PRO A 730 22.11 34.01 33.50
C PRO A 730 23.56 33.61 33.86
N GLU A 731 23.76 32.68 34.80
CA GLU A 731 25.09 32.23 35.21
C GLU A 731 25.82 31.43 34.12
N LYS A 732 25.09 30.84 33.16
CA LYS A 732 25.67 30.08 32.03
C LYS A 732 25.80 30.89 30.74
N ARG A 733 25.47 32.19 30.74
CA ARG A 733 25.56 33.06 29.55
C ARG A 733 26.90 32.99 28.81
N TYR A 734 28.01 32.85 29.52
CA TYR A 734 29.35 32.78 28.93
C TYR A 734 29.55 31.54 28.03
N GLN A 735 28.83 30.44 28.31
CA GLN A 735 28.77 29.26 27.44
C GLN A 735 28.17 29.62 26.07
N LEU A 736 27.11 30.43 26.05
CA LEU A 736 26.44 30.90 24.82
C LEU A 736 27.29 31.95 24.08
N GLU A 737 27.96 32.84 24.81
CA GLU A 737 28.91 33.80 24.23
C GLU A 737 30.08 33.08 23.54
N LYS A 738 30.65 32.03 24.17
CA LYS A 738 31.72 31.21 23.60
C LYS A 738 31.30 30.45 22.33
N LEU A 739 30.01 30.18 22.14
CA LEU A 739 29.46 29.60 20.91
C LEU A 739 29.21 30.63 19.78
N GLY A 740 29.46 31.92 20.03
CA GLY A 740 29.29 33.00 19.05
C GLY A 740 27.86 33.53 18.93
N LEU A 741 26.91 33.02 19.74
CA LEU A 741 25.49 33.41 19.66
C LEU A 741 25.28 34.91 19.92
N LYS A 742 26.07 35.52 20.82
CA LYS A 742 25.99 36.95 21.13
C LYS A 742 26.36 37.84 19.95
N THR A 743 27.48 37.55 19.29
CA THR A 743 27.89 38.25 18.08
C THR A 743 26.83 38.11 16.99
N ARG A 744 26.30 36.89 16.79
CA ARG A 744 25.30 36.64 15.75
C ARG A 744 23.97 37.34 16.00
N VAL A 745 23.47 37.39 17.23
CA VAL A 745 22.27 38.17 17.57
C VAL A 745 22.51 39.67 17.36
N MET A 746 23.71 40.19 17.68
CA MET A 746 24.05 41.60 17.42
C MET A 746 24.08 41.93 15.92
N GLU A 747 24.52 41.01 15.06
CA GLU A 747 24.42 41.15 13.60
C GLU A 747 22.96 41.20 13.13
N LEU A 748 22.11 40.30 13.66
CA LEU A 748 20.69 40.16 13.27
C LEU A 748 19.81 41.35 13.68
N MET A 749 20.27 42.23 14.58
CA MET A 749 19.61 43.52 14.85
C MET A 749 19.59 44.44 13.62
N GLY A 750 20.50 44.25 12.67
CA GLY A 750 20.57 44.99 11.41
C GLY A 750 19.75 44.37 10.28
N ASP A 751 19.02 43.28 10.51
CA ASP A 751 18.28 42.60 9.44
C ASP A 751 17.11 43.44 8.91
N ALA A 752 16.85 43.31 7.61
CA ALA A 752 15.74 43.96 6.91
C ALA A 752 14.37 43.56 7.49
N ASP A 753 14.22 42.30 7.93
CA ASP A 753 13.00 41.75 8.50
C ASP A 753 12.73 42.32 9.91
N GLU A 754 11.52 42.83 10.12
CA GLU A 754 11.14 43.48 11.37
C GLU A 754 11.01 42.48 12.54
N HIS A 755 10.58 41.24 12.29
CA HIS A 755 10.42 40.24 13.34
C HIS A 755 11.78 39.71 13.83
N VAL A 756 12.72 39.46 12.90
CA VAL A 756 14.11 39.07 13.26
C VAL A 756 14.78 40.18 14.06
N ARG A 757 14.65 41.44 13.61
CA ARG A 757 15.18 42.63 14.29
C ARG A 757 14.53 42.86 15.66
N TRP A 758 13.23 42.62 15.81
CA TRP A 758 12.54 42.74 17.11
C TRP A 758 12.99 41.68 18.12
N GLU A 759 13.04 40.40 17.72
CA GLU A 759 13.44 39.32 18.62
C GLU A 759 14.94 39.38 18.98
N SER A 760 15.81 39.77 18.05
CA SER A 760 17.24 39.96 18.32
C SER A 760 17.50 41.13 19.29
N LEU A 761 16.81 42.27 19.14
CA LEU A 761 16.86 43.38 20.09
C LEU A 761 16.39 42.96 21.49
N LYS A 762 15.28 42.21 21.56
CA LYS A 762 14.71 41.66 22.81
C LYS A 762 15.68 40.68 23.49
N ALA A 763 16.34 39.80 22.72
CA ALA A 763 17.35 38.89 23.22
C ALA A 763 18.61 39.61 23.74
N LEU A 764 19.11 40.62 23.01
CA LEU A 764 20.25 41.42 23.46
C LEU A 764 19.93 42.21 24.74
N GLY A 765 18.71 42.74 24.87
CA GLY A 765 18.25 43.36 26.11
C GLY A 765 18.37 42.43 27.33
N GLY A 766 18.13 41.13 27.13
CA GLY A 766 18.39 40.08 28.13
C GLY A 766 19.86 40.00 28.56
N TRP A 767 20.81 39.92 27.61
CA TRP A 767 22.24 39.93 27.94
C TRP A 767 22.68 41.21 28.63
N LEU A 768 22.27 42.37 28.13
CA LEU A 768 22.68 43.68 28.66
C LEU A 768 22.21 43.87 30.10
N LYS A 769 20.98 43.46 30.42
CA LYS A 769 20.42 43.54 31.79
C LYS A 769 21.36 42.91 32.83
N TYR A 770 21.88 41.72 32.56
CA TYR A 770 22.76 41.00 33.48
C TYR A 770 24.25 41.35 33.27
N SER A 771 24.63 42.13 32.24
CA SER A 771 26.03 42.47 31.93
C SER A 771 26.69 43.38 32.97
N PHE A 772 25.89 44.02 33.83
CA PHE A 772 26.36 44.97 34.85
C PHE A 772 26.19 44.46 36.30
N ASP A 773 25.61 43.26 36.50
CA ASP A 773 25.45 42.60 37.81
C ASP A 773 26.60 41.60 38.09
N GLY A 774 27.84 41.93 37.68
CA GLY A 774 29.02 41.07 37.79
C GLY A 774 30.16 41.70 38.60
#